data_AF-A0A2R6E1A4-F1
#
_entry.id   AF-A0A2R6E1A4-F1
#
_cell.length_a   1.000
_cell.length_b   1.000
_cell.length_c   1.000
_cell.angle_alpha   90.00
_cell.angle_beta   90.00
_cell.angle_gamma   90.00
#
_symmetry.space_group_name_H-M   'P 1'
#
loop_
_entity.id
_entity.type
_entity.pdbx_description
1 polymer ?
#
loop_
_entity_poly.entity_id
_entity_poly.type
_entity_poly.pdbx_seq_one_letter_code
_entity_poly.pdbx_strand_id
1 'polypeptide(L)'
;MPHLLFSGPAGVGKCVTGETPVLTSEGLSRMGTVAGDIEGFERADDGLEVLTLTDRGEFEYTSPSHRFGKTADEVVTVRTRDGGEMTVTPEHRLLVVTNEGLEWRNAEDLEEGDRVARPLEAPLPESDSQLDWFHEMDGERTFVHVTHEFAREHEIPYEAGHVGQKKKILRAIRREETVDDAVAAVDAPRKYVLAVNRQVSDDALDATSATCPLSAVRSLKVSGDELRRHIDAIQWVSPTNNNRSPSVTPPWEVTPELTRFVGLAISEARVSDGRIKFYNTDETLLDQFETAAQDLFAVEPKRGTQQGVPYVELNSRTLTEYLSSCFDVFAKAVDGEGDSPFGSTILRTDVDSRRAFLRAVFDAEGHVTESGIIELTQKDGGLITLLSYLLADFGIPSRRKQERKAPTNGSDVEREYHTLYVSGSTHLARFADEIGFTVEPKSTRLESNAARDGNPNHDTVPVQRAVDDLCDALHLPKSELCTASLNPDTPGRENYEDDLVAVLESATDRIERTQEVIEALSRLEADLTATDKVPVVWAETRPELEPIETRREVESETGIRKDRLLEYADGRRTPYAERAERLVGLVADEELPDTDRVQQTLRDAIDALDVTHEQVTDGTHMLGTDVSNLLNDDDIQLRSFPRFATVASRLETVATEMLSMDVLEDIRTLDRLVESSLYFDEVTGVEHEQDSRRVYDLTVPKSRNYVAGHVPTVMHNTTCASAIARELYGEDWEDNFLELNASDERGIDVVRDRIKSFARTSFGGVDHRIIFLDEADALTSDAQGALRRTMEQFSNNVRFILSCNYSSRIIDPIQSRCAVFRFSPLSDEAVAEEMRHIADAEGIELTEGGVDALVYAADGDMRKAINALQAASVTGEVVDEEAVYALTSTARPEAVHEMVEQALDGDFTAARSTLDRLLTEEGIAGGDVIDQLHRGVWEFDLDDEAAVRLLDRIGETEYRITRGASERVQLEAMLASLALED
;
A
#
# COMPACT_ATOMS: atom_id res chain seq x y z
N MET A 1 -8.06 14.22 10.96
CA MET A 1 -8.57 13.23 9.98
C MET A 1 -10.08 13.17 10.09
N PRO A 2 -10.81 12.89 8.99
CA PRO A 2 -12.13 12.29 9.09
C PRO A 2 -12.05 10.94 9.83
N HIS A 3 -13.19 10.46 10.26
CA HIS A 3 -13.38 9.16 10.88
C HIS A 3 -13.65 8.12 9.75
N LEU A 4 -13.78 6.83 10.04
CA LEU A 4 -14.17 5.85 9.01
C LEU A 4 -15.67 5.52 9.14
N LEU A 5 -16.33 5.08 8.07
CA LEU A 5 -17.70 4.56 8.07
C LEU A 5 -17.82 3.38 7.11
N PHE A 6 -17.78 2.16 7.65
CA PHE A 6 -18.01 0.94 6.89
C PHE A 6 -19.52 0.70 6.65
N SER A 7 -19.87 0.11 5.50
CA SER A 7 -21.25 0.08 4.95
C SER A 7 -21.55 -1.19 4.13
N GLY A 8 -21.51 -2.37 4.76
CA GLY A 8 -21.90 -3.69 4.19
C GLY A 8 -20.90 -4.85 4.46
N PRO A 9 -21.03 -6.03 3.78
CA PRO A 9 -20.14 -7.22 3.90
C PRO A 9 -18.88 -7.34 2.96
N ALA A 10 -17.86 -8.10 3.38
CA ALA A 10 -16.46 -7.83 3.05
C ALA A 10 -15.76 -8.71 1.98
N GLY A 11 -14.86 -8.10 1.18
CA GLY A 11 -13.63 -8.76 0.67
C GLY A 11 -13.57 -9.19 -0.81
N VAL A 12 -13.08 -8.35 -1.75
CA VAL A 12 -12.81 -8.78 -3.15
C VAL A 12 -11.80 -7.91 -3.90
N GLY A 13 -11.01 -8.55 -4.79
CA GLY A 13 -10.69 -7.98 -6.11
C GLY A 13 -9.36 -7.25 -6.30
N LYS A 14 -8.22 -7.90 -6.04
CA LYS A 14 -6.88 -7.53 -6.55
C LYS A 14 -6.00 -8.78 -6.56
N CYS A 15 -5.24 -9.11 -7.62
CA CYS A 15 -4.23 -10.20 -7.60
C CYS A 15 -3.08 -10.00 -8.61
N VAL A 16 -1.98 -10.75 -8.48
CA VAL A 16 -0.86 -10.85 -9.46
C VAL A 16 -0.47 -12.32 -9.74
N THR A 17 0.15 -12.63 -10.88
CA THR A 17 0.56 -14.03 -11.19
C THR A 17 1.70 -14.55 -10.32
N GLY A 18 1.80 -15.87 -10.14
CA GLY A 18 2.82 -16.50 -9.29
C GLY A 18 4.29 -16.25 -9.68
N GLU A 19 4.58 -15.92 -10.93
CA GLU A 19 5.94 -15.63 -11.44
C GLU A 19 6.45 -14.25 -11.02
N THR A 20 5.53 -13.36 -10.64
CA THR A 20 5.75 -11.94 -10.35
C THR A 20 6.70 -11.77 -9.15
N PRO A 21 7.84 -11.06 -9.27
CA PRO A 21 8.93 -11.10 -8.29
C PRO A 21 8.75 -10.07 -7.16
N VAL A 22 8.66 -10.52 -5.91
CA VAL A 22 8.36 -9.71 -4.71
C VAL A 22 9.61 -9.51 -3.85
N LEU A 23 9.87 -8.26 -3.46
CA LEU A 23 10.92 -7.92 -2.51
C LEU A 23 10.42 -8.07 -1.07
N THR A 24 11.09 -8.95 -0.34
CA THR A 24 10.82 -9.32 1.06
C THR A 24 11.97 -8.91 1.97
N SER A 25 11.77 -8.93 3.29
CA SER A 25 12.88 -8.81 4.27
C SER A 25 14.00 -9.83 4.03
N GLU A 26 13.66 -10.99 3.49
CA GLU A 26 14.59 -12.07 3.14
C GLU A 26 15.17 -11.96 1.71
N GLY A 27 14.96 -10.85 0.99
CA GLY A 27 15.46 -10.64 -0.37
C GLY A 27 14.40 -10.83 -1.45
N LEU A 28 14.78 -11.31 -2.64
CA LEU A 28 13.93 -11.30 -3.84
C LEU A 28 13.37 -12.70 -4.17
N SER A 29 12.10 -12.88 -3.85
CA SER A 29 11.33 -14.12 -4.02
C SER A 29 10.28 -13.97 -5.13
N ARG A 30 9.58 -15.05 -5.49
CA ARG A 30 8.39 -14.97 -6.38
C ARG A 30 7.11 -14.96 -5.56
N MET A 31 6.08 -14.29 -6.06
CA MET A 31 4.77 -14.21 -5.39
C MET A 31 4.20 -15.59 -5.04
N GLY A 32 4.26 -16.56 -5.95
CA GLY A 32 3.81 -17.93 -5.68
C GLY A 32 4.64 -18.69 -4.64
N THR A 33 5.88 -18.25 -4.36
CA THR A 33 6.73 -18.78 -3.28
C THR A 33 6.44 -18.07 -1.95
N VAL A 34 6.11 -16.77 -1.99
CA VAL A 34 5.80 -15.96 -0.79
C VAL A 34 4.38 -16.24 -0.27
N ALA A 35 3.42 -16.44 -1.17
CA ALA A 35 2.06 -16.86 -0.84
C ALA A 35 1.95 -18.39 -0.63
N GLY A 36 2.80 -19.19 -1.26
CA GLY A 36 2.70 -20.65 -1.21
C GLY A 36 1.54 -21.22 -2.03
N ASP A 37 1.33 -22.53 -1.92
CA ASP A 37 0.28 -23.27 -2.64
C ASP A 37 -1.04 -23.21 -1.87
N ILE A 38 -1.68 -22.04 -1.89
CA ILE A 38 -2.88 -21.70 -1.12
C ILE A 38 -4.10 -21.45 -2.01
N GLU A 39 -5.29 -21.66 -1.46
CA GLU A 39 -6.60 -21.39 -2.05
C GLU A 39 -7.46 -20.64 -1.04
N GLY A 40 -8.13 -19.56 -1.45
CA GLY A 40 -8.79 -18.65 -0.52
C GLY A 40 -7.80 -17.81 0.30
N PHE A 41 -8.19 -17.40 1.51
CA PHE A 41 -7.37 -16.59 2.42
C PHE A 41 -6.75 -17.42 3.54
N GLU A 42 -5.45 -17.26 3.77
CA GLU A 42 -4.75 -17.73 4.96
C GLU A 42 -4.07 -16.57 5.69
N ARG A 43 -3.74 -16.75 6.98
CA ARG A 43 -2.81 -15.83 7.68
C ARG A 43 -1.41 -15.97 7.08
N ALA A 44 -0.67 -14.87 6.97
CA ALA A 44 0.72 -14.91 6.53
C ALA A 44 1.65 -15.51 7.60
N ASP A 45 2.79 -16.08 7.18
CA ASP A 45 3.75 -16.69 8.10
C ASP A 45 4.43 -15.62 9.00
N ASP A 46 4.56 -15.92 10.29
CA ASP A 46 5.17 -15.02 11.27
C ASP A 46 6.64 -14.74 10.91
N GLY A 47 6.96 -13.47 10.60
CA GLY A 47 8.30 -13.01 10.20
C GLY A 47 8.46 -12.72 8.71
N LEU A 48 7.46 -13.01 7.87
CA LEU A 48 7.42 -12.46 6.52
C LEU A 48 7.21 -10.94 6.58
N GLU A 49 8.02 -10.19 5.84
CA GLU A 49 7.76 -8.78 5.51
C GLU A 49 7.97 -8.54 4.02
N VAL A 50 7.26 -7.56 3.47
CA VAL A 50 7.32 -7.13 2.08
C VAL A 50 7.54 -5.63 1.98
N LEU A 51 8.19 -5.15 0.91
CA LEU A 51 8.33 -3.72 0.66
C LEU A 51 6.96 -3.09 0.32
N THR A 52 6.67 -1.92 0.89
CA THR A 52 5.39 -1.21 0.78
C THR A 52 5.53 0.27 0.43
N LEU A 53 4.54 0.86 -0.26
CA LEU A 53 4.42 2.32 -0.42
C LEU A 53 3.43 2.91 0.60
N THR A 54 3.84 3.96 1.31
CA THR A 54 2.99 4.72 2.24
C THR A 54 2.10 5.75 1.51
N ASP A 55 1.13 6.35 2.22
CA ASP A 55 0.28 7.45 1.70
C ASP A 55 1.02 8.80 1.50
N ARG A 56 2.34 8.81 1.74
CA ARG A 56 3.27 9.92 1.44
C ARG A 56 4.13 9.68 0.19
N GLY A 57 4.16 8.44 -0.32
CA GLY A 57 5.12 8.07 -1.38
C GLY A 57 6.50 7.65 -0.87
N GLU A 58 6.65 7.44 0.44
CA GLU A 58 7.81 6.79 1.07
C GLU A 58 7.70 5.26 0.94
N PHE A 59 8.82 4.54 0.98
CA PHE A 59 8.85 3.06 0.92
C PHE A 59 9.31 2.44 2.26
N GLU A 60 8.53 1.51 2.83
CA GLU A 60 8.86 0.79 4.08
C GLU A 60 8.55 -0.71 4.00
N TYR A 61 9.30 -1.56 4.72
CA TYR A 61 8.94 -2.97 4.89
C TYR A 61 7.80 -3.13 5.90
N THR A 62 6.99 -4.17 5.73
CA THR A 62 5.86 -4.48 6.64
C THR A 62 5.43 -5.93 6.51
N SER A 63 5.03 -6.55 7.62
CA SER A 63 4.36 -7.85 7.60
C SER A 63 2.99 -7.78 6.92
N PRO A 64 2.72 -8.61 5.89
CA PRO A 64 1.35 -8.81 5.42
C PRO A 64 0.56 -9.54 6.51
N SER A 65 -0.71 -9.21 6.69
CA SER A 65 -1.58 -9.88 7.68
C SER A 65 -2.08 -11.24 7.19
N HIS A 66 -2.36 -11.32 5.88
CA HIS A 66 -2.92 -12.48 5.21
C HIS A 66 -2.27 -12.64 3.84
N ARG A 67 -2.31 -13.87 3.35
CA ARG A 67 -1.96 -14.29 2.00
C ARG A 67 -3.20 -14.89 1.35
N PHE A 68 -3.34 -14.75 0.03
CA PHE A 68 -4.48 -15.28 -0.70
C PHE A 68 -4.08 -15.83 -2.06
N GLY A 69 -4.79 -16.86 -2.52
CA GLY A 69 -4.60 -17.48 -3.83
C GLY A 69 -5.93 -17.83 -4.49
N LYS A 70 -6.08 -17.50 -5.78
CA LYS A 70 -7.18 -17.94 -6.62
C LYS A 70 -6.67 -18.38 -8.00
N THR A 71 -7.46 -19.15 -8.72
CA THR A 71 -7.34 -19.22 -10.17
C THR A 71 -8.16 -18.07 -10.78
N ALA A 72 -7.62 -17.41 -11.80
CA ALA A 72 -8.31 -16.37 -12.56
C ALA A 72 -8.34 -16.75 -14.05
N ASP A 73 -9.51 -16.67 -14.66
CA ASP A 73 -9.73 -17.05 -16.07
C ASP A 73 -9.47 -15.92 -17.07
N GLU A 74 -9.25 -14.70 -16.58
CA GLU A 74 -8.73 -13.58 -17.35
C GLU A 74 -7.61 -12.87 -16.56
N VAL A 75 -6.54 -12.48 -17.26
CA VAL A 75 -5.47 -11.63 -16.75
C VAL A 75 -5.13 -10.55 -17.78
N VAL A 76 -4.62 -9.42 -17.30
CA VAL A 76 -4.12 -8.31 -18.11
C VAL A 76 -2.60 -8.23 -17.95
N THR A 77 -1.87 -8.29 -19.06
CA THR A 77 -0.43 -8.10 -19.13
C THR A 77 -0.12 -6.68 -19.60
N VAL A 78 0.39 -5.84 -18.69
CA VAL A 78 0.77 -4.44 -18.95
C VAL A 78 2.27 -4.34 -19.19
N ARG A 79 2.68 -3.71 -20.30
CA ARG A 79 4.10 -3.53 -20.68
C ARG A 79 4.49 -2.05 -20.75
N THR A 80 5.66 -1.70 -20.20
CA THR A 80 6.16 -0.31 -20.16
C THR A 80 7.42 -0.08 -21.00
N ARG A 81 7.70 1.18 -21.30
CA ARG A 81 8.80 1.68 -22.14
C ARG A 81 10.18 1.27 -21.63
N ASP A 82 10.36 1.13 -20.31
CA ASP A 82 11.58 0.59 -19.71
C ASP A 82 11.63 -0.95 -19.66
N GLY A 83 10.72 -1.65 -20.33
CA GLY A 83 10.63 -3.11 -20.23
C GLY A 83 10.07 -3.57 -18.89
N GLY A 84 9.22 -2.75 -18.26
CA GLY A 84 8.24 -3.21 -17.30
C GLY A 84 7.32 -4.24 -17.96
N GLU A 85 7.05 -5.33 -17.27
CA GLU A 85 6.02 -6.29 -17.66
C GLU A 85 5.42 -6.86 -16.38
N MET A 86 4.11 -6.77 -16.25
CA MET A 86 3.36 -7.27 -15.09
C MET A 86 2.06 -7.90 -15.56
N THR A 87 1.75 -9.11 -15.09
CA THR A 87 0.50 -9.81 -15.40
C THR A 87 -0.35 -9.88 -14.13
N VAL A 88 -1.49 -9.22 -14.18
CA VAL A 88 -2.38 -8.96 -13.04
C VAL A 88 -3.83 -9.31 -13.39
N THR A 89 -4.75 -9.33 -12.43
CA THR A 89 -6.17 -9.48 -12.77
C THR A 89 -6.76 -8.15 -13.28
N PRO A 90 -7.82 -8.14 -14.12
CA PRO A 90 -8.39 -6.91 -14.69
C PRO A 90 -8.67 -5.81 -13.66
N GLU A 91 -9.19 -6.21 -12.50
CA GLU A 91 -9.56 -5.33 -11.38
C GLU A 91 -8.35 -4.77 -10.58
N HIS A 92 -7.12 -5.22 -10.87
CA HIS A 92 -5.92 -4.78 -10.16
C HIS A 92 -5.63 -3.31 -10.45
N ARG A 93 -5.53 -2.48 -9.41
CA ARG A 93 -5.34 -1.03 -9.55
C ARG A 93 -3.87 -0.62 -9.51
N LEU A 94 -3.46 0.15 -10.51
CA LEU A 94 -2.12 0.69 -10.67
C LEU A 94 -2.16 2.23 -10.52
N LEU A 95 -1.10 2.80 -9.93
CA LEU A 95 -0.98 4.24 -9.72
C LEU A 95 -0.47 4.90 -11.02
N VAL A 96 -1.20 5.91 -11.52
CA VAL A 96 -0.93 6.62 -12.77
C VAL A 96 -0.76 8.11 -12.49
N VAL A 97 0.17 8.78 -13.18
CA VAL A 97 0.25 10.26 -13.20
C VAL A 97 -0.47 10.82 -14.44
N THR A 98 -1.34 11.80 -14.21
CA THR A 98 -2.11 12.54 -15.22
C THR A 98 -1.91 14.04 -15.01
N ASN A 99 -2.37 14.87 -15.96
CA ASN A 99 -2.29 16.34 -15.88
C ASN A 99 -2.89 16.95 -14.61
N GLU A 100 -3.80 16.22 -13.95
CA GLU A 100 -4.53 16.63 -12.74
C GLU A 100 -3.95 15.99 -11.47
N GLY A 101 -3.00 15.05 -11.55
CA GLY A 101 -2.33 14.49 -10.38
C GLY A 101 -2.05 12.99 -10.43
N LEU A 102 -2.11 12.35 -9.25
CA LEU A 102 -1.93 10.91 -9.07
C LEU A 102 -3.29 10.22 -8.88
N GLU A 103 -3.62 9.27 -9.76
CA GLU A 103 -4.87 8.50 -9.70
C GLU A 103 -4.62 6.99 -9.68
N TRP A 104 -5.62 6.23 -9.20
CA TRP A 104 -5.60 4.76 -9.22
C TRP A 104 -6.51 4.24 -10.33
N ARG A 105 -5.95 3.65 -11.38
CA ARG A 105 -6.74 3.10 -12.51
C ARG A 105 -6.68 1.57 -12.52
N ASN A 106 -7.74 0.88 -12.94
CA ASN A 106 -7.71 -0.58 -13.11
C ASN A 106 -6.76 -0.96 -14.26
N ALA A 107 -6.22 -2.17 -14.25
CA ALA A 107 -5.34 -2.66 -15.32
C ALA A 107 -6.08 -2.79 -16.66
N GLU A 108 -7.37 -3.12 -16.63
CA GLU A 108 -8.27 -3.15 -17.80
C GLU A 108 -8.56 -1.77 -18.43
N ASP A 109 -8.37 -0.69 -17.66
CA ASP A 109 -8.66 0.70 -18.04
C ASP A 109 -7.39 1.46 -18.51
N LEU A 110 -6.24 0.79 -18.64
CA LEU A 110 -4.99 1.40 -19.10
C LEU A 110 -4.88 1.45 -20.63
N GLU A 111 -4.38 2.56 -21.16
CA GLU A 111 -4.13 2.80 -22.58
C GLU A 111 -2.62 3.00 -22.88
N GLU A 112 -2.22 2.82 -24.15
CA GLU A 112 -0.86 3.18 -24.58
C GLU A 112 -0.61 4.69 -24.41
N GLY A 113 0.45 5.05 -23.67
CA GLY A 113 0.80 6.42 -23.31
C GLY A 113 0.43 6.84 -21.88
N ASP A 114 -0.34 6.02 -21.13
CA ASP A 114 -0.49 6.20 -19.69
C ASP A 114 0.87 6.09 -18.97
N ARG A 115 0.98 6.69 -17.78
CA ARG A 115 2.24 6.81 -17.05
C ARG A 115 2.13 6.18 -15.67
N VAL A 116 2.41 4.89 -15.60
CA VAL A 116 2.38 4.15 -14.34
C VAL A 116 3.58 4.52 -13.47
N ALA A 117 3.33 4.73 -12.18
CA ALA A 117 4.36 4.95 -11.19
C ALA A 117 5.17 3.66 -10.94
N ARG A 118 6.41 3.80 -10.48
CA ARG A 118 7.30 2.76 -9.94
C ARG A 118 8.35 3.39 -9.03
N PRO A 119 9.02 2.65 -8.13
CA PRO A 119 10.17 3.18 -7.40
C PRO A 119 11.23 3.77 -8.35
N LEU A 120 11.66 5.01 -8.07
CA LEU A 120 12.91 5.60 -8.55
C LEU A 120 14.09 5.03 -7.75
N GLU A 121 13.91 5.00 -6.42
CA GLU A 121 14.78 4.35 -5.45
C GLU A 121 13.96 3.29 -4.70
N ALA A 122 14.56 2.15 -4.39
CA ALA A 122 13.91 1.07 -3.66
C ALA A 122 14.80 0.63 -2.50
N PRO A 123 14.42 0.86 -1.23
CA PRO A 123 15.26 0.50 -0.11
C PRO A 123 15.36 -1.02 -0.02
N LEU A 124 16.57 -1.55 -0.12
CA LEU A 124 16.84 -2.97 0.05
C LEU A 124 16.74 -3.38 1.53
N PRO A 125 16.60 -4.69 1.84
CA PRO A 125 16.36 -5.15 3.20
C PRO A 125 17.50 -4.86 4.18
N GLU A 126 17.25 -5.05 5.48
CA GLU A 126 18.29 -4.88 6.50
C GLU A 126 19.53 -5.74 6.20
N SER A 127 20.70 -5.13 6.41
CA SER A 127 21.98 -5.73 6.03
C SER A 127 22.36 -6.86 6.97
N ASP A 128 22.37 -8.09 6.48
CA ASP A 128 23.00 -9.22 7.15
C ASP A 128 24.38 -9.49 6.56
N SER A 129 25.36 -9.61 7.45
CA SER A 129 26.75 -9.85 7.10
C SER A 129 27.15 -11.30 7.26
N GLN A 130 26.41 -12.14 7.99
CA GLN A 130 26.85 -13.51 8.30
C GLN A 130 26.52 -14.48 7.16
N LEU A 131 27.36 -15.50 6.98
CA LEU A 131 27.17 -16.54 5.97
C LEU A 131 26.95 -17.90 6.64
N ASP A 132 25.72 -18.43 6.59
CA ASP A 132 25.37 -19.69 7.25
C ASP A 132 25.62 -20.96 6.39
N TRP A 133 26.79 -21.02 5.74
CA TRP A 133 27.31 -22.27 5.18
C TRP A 133 27.40 -23.37 6.25
N PHE A 134 27.52 -22.98 7.53
CA PHE A 134 27.62 -23.91 8.65
C PHE A 134 26.36 -24.76 8.80
N HIS A 135 25.16 -24.25 8.50
CA HIS A 135 23.91 -25.03 8.44
C HIS A 135 23.56 -25.53 7.02
N GLU A 136 23.86 -24.77 5.96
CA GLU A 136 23.44 -25.13 4.59
C GLU A 136 24.24 -26.26 3.93
N MET A 137 25.55 -26.37 4.17
CA MET A 137 26.35 -27.42 3.53
C MET A 137 25.97 -28.85 4.00
N ASP A 138 26.08 -29.88 3.16
CA ASP A 138 25.81 -31.28 3.57
C ASP A 138 26.71 -31.71 4.75
N GLY A 139 26.08 -32.10 5.86
CA GLY A 139 26.76 -32.42 7.12
C GLY A 139 27.65 -33.69 7.10
N GLU A 140 27.37 -34.70 6.27
CA GLU A 140 28.19 -35.92 6.16
C GLU A 140 29.18 -35.87 4.99
N ARG A 141 28.98 -34.97 4.02
CA ARG A 141 29.89 -34.75 2.87
C ARG A 141 30.87 -33.62 3.10
N THR A 142 30.51 -32.59 3.86
CA THR A 142 31.43 -31.54 4.28
C THR A 142 32.21 -32.00 5.51
N PHE A 143 33.53 -31.93 5.43
CA PHE A 143 34.43 -32.18 6.54
C PHE A 143 35.08 -30.88 7.00
N VAL A 144 34.97 -30.57 8.28
CA VAL A 144 35.63 -29.44 8.93
C VAL A 144 36.99 -29.87 9.48
N HIS A 145 37.96 -28.96 9.40
CA HIS A 145 39.22 -29.01 10.12
C HIS A 145 39.09 -28.10 11.33
N VAL A 146 39.22 -28.69 12.51
CA VAL A 146 39.12 -27.98 13.79
C VAL A 146 40.45 -28.00 14.52
N THR A 147 40.70 -26.96 15.31
CA THR A 147 41.92 -26.87 16.13
C THR A 147 42.11 -28.11 17.02
N HIS A 148 43.37 -28.48 17.26
CA HIS A 148 43.73 -29.61 18.14
C HIS A 148 43.29 -29.44 19.61
N GLU A 149 42.90 -28.23 20.01
CA GLU A 149 42.35 -27.91 21.33
C GLU A 149 40.87 -28.29 21.37
N PHE A 150 40.07 -27.70 20.48
CA PHE A 150 38.64 -28.01 20.28
C PHE A 150 38.38 -29.51 20.07
N ALA A 151 39.21 -30.17 19.25
CA ALA A 151 39.11 -31.62 19.01
C ALA A 151 39.33 -32.47 20.27
N ARG A 152 40.07 -31.98 21.27
CA ARG A 152 40.28 -32.67 22.56
C ARG A 152 39.17 -32.36 23.55
N GLU A 153 38.75 -31.11 23.63
CA GLU A 153 37.69 -30.66 24.56
C GLU A 153 36.35 -31.36 24.28
N HIS A 154 36.01 -31.55 23.00
CA HIS A 154 34.80 -32.27 22.58
C HIS A 154 35.02 -33.75 22.23
N GLU A 155 36.14 -34.34 22.68
CA GLU A 155 36.48 -35.77 22.54
C GLU A 155 36.31 -36.33 21.10
N ILE A 156 36.56 -35.52 20.06
CA ILE A 156 36.19 -35.82 18.68
C ILE A 156 36.91 -37.10 18.21
N PRO A 157 36.19 -38.18 17.86
CA PRO A 157 36.76 -39.52 17.80
C PRO A 157 37.64 -39.76 16.56
N TYR A 158 38.74 -40.53 16.68
CA TYR A 158 39.66 -40.82 15.56
C TYR A 158 38.94 -41.31 14.29
N GLU A 159 37.95 -42.21 14.43
CA GLU A 159 37.22 -42.74 13.28
C GLU A 159 36.38 -41.70 12.53
N ALA A 160 36.03 -40.56 13.16
CA ALA A 160 35.38 -39.44 12.47
C ALA A 160 36.30 -38.79 11.42
N GLY A 161 37.63 -38.92 11.53
CA GLY A 161 38.58 -38.47 10.52
C GLY A 161 38.54 -39.23 9.20
N HIS A 162 37.68 -40.23 9.06
CA HIS A 162 37.63 -41.14 7.91
C HIS A 162 36.24 -41.27 7.28
N VAL A 163 36.22 -41.83 6.06
CA VAL A 163 35.05 -41.91 5.17
C VAL A 163 34.74 -43.35 4.76
N GLY A 164 33.52 -43.60 4.27
CA GLY A 164 33.11 -44.87 3.67
C GLY A 164 33.37 -46.10 4.54
N GLN A 165 33.82 -47.20 3.92
CA GLN A 165 34.10 -48.45 4.64
C GLN A 165 35.18 -48.30 5.72
N LYS A 166 36.16 -47.38 5.57
CA LYS A 166 37.19 -47.17 6.61
C LYS A 166 36.58 -46.58 7.89
N LYS A 167 35.68 -45.59 7.80
CA LYS A 167 34.91 -45.03 8.95
C LYS A 167 34.23 -46.15 9.73
N LYS A 168 33.53 -47.05 9.01
CA LYS A 168 32.80 -48.18 9.61
C LYS A 168 33.71 -49.24 10.23
N ILE A 169 34.79 -49.65 9.56
CA ILE A 169 35.75 -50.65 10.08
C ILE A 169 36.39 -50.16 11.38
N LEU A 170 36.83 -48.91 11.46
CA LEU A 170 37.44 -48.38 12.68
C LEU A 170 36.45 -48.31 13.84
N ARG A 171 35.19 -47.92 13.57
CA ARG A 171 34.12 -47.92 14.57
C ARG A 171 33.82 -49.33 15.12
N ALA A 172 33.92 -50.36 14.28
CA ALA A 172 33.78 -51.76 14.70
C ALA A 172 34.97 -52.21 15.57
N ILE A 173 36.20 -51.90 15.15
CA ILE A 173 37.43 -52.21 15.91
C ILE A 173 37.40 -51.57 17.30
N ARG A 174 37.00 -50.29 17.39
CA ARG A 174 36.90 -49.55 18.66
C ARG A 174 35.83 -50.09 19.63
N ARG A 175 34.88 -50.89 19.12
CA ARG A 175 33.85 -51.58 19.92
C ARG A 175 34.23 -53.02 20.31
N GLU A 176 35.47 -53.43 20.02
CA GLU A 176 35.95 -54.81 20.18
C GLU A 176 35.14 -55.85 19.35
N GLU A 177 34.43 -55.42 18.30
CA GLU A 177 33.75 -56.31 17.35
C GLU A 177 34.78 -57.20 16.63
N THR A 178 34.48 -58.48 16.39
CA THR A 178 35.49 -59.36 15.77
C THR A 178 35.71 -59.01 14.30
N VAL A 179 36.86 -59.40 13.74
CA VAL A 179 37.18 -59.18 12.31
C VAL A 179 36.09 -59.76 11.38
N ASP A 180 35.41 -60.83 11.78
CA ASP A 180 34.37 -61.45 10.97
C ASP A 180 33.01 -60.75 11.12
N ASP A 181 32.71 -60.18 12.29
CA ASP A 181 31.56 -59.28 12.48
C ASP A 181 31.74 -57.97 11.70
N ALA A 182 32.94 -57.37 11.78
CA ALA A 182 33.30 -56.16 11.06
C ALA A 182 33.31 -56.34 9.53
N VAL A 183 33.54 -57.56 9.03
CA VAL A 183 33.34 -57.90 7.62
C VAL A 183 31.85 -57.91 7.26
N ALA A 184 31.01 -58.55 8.09
CA ALA A 184 29.57 -58.63 7.86
C ALA A 184 28.87 -57.27 7.96
N ALA A 185 29.29 -56.40 8.88
CA ALA A 185 28.68 -55.09 9.11
C ALA A 185 29.04 -54.01 8.07
N VAL A 186 30.09 -54.23 7.25
CA VAL A 186 30.65 -53.20 6.35
C VAL A 186 30.60 -53.58 4.86
N ASP A 187 30.30 -54.84 4.55
CA ASP A 187 30.39 -55.43 3.19
C ASP A 187 31.77 -55.21 2.54
N ALA A 188 32.82 -55.40 3.35
CA ALA A 188 34.21 -55.16 2.97
C ALA A 188 34.98 -56.48 2.83
N PRO A 189 35.82 -56.67 1.81
CA PRO A 189 36.64 -57.87 1.70
C PRO A 189 37.49 -58.09 2.96
N ARG A 190 37.46 -59.30 3.54
CA ARG A 190 38.21 -59.65 4.78
C ARG A 190 39.70 -59.27 4.75
N LYS A 191 40.32 -59.29 3.56
CA LYS A 191 41.70 -58.83 3.35
C LYS A 191 41.90 -57.33 3.60
N TYR A 192 40.90 -56.50 3.31
CA TYR A 192 40.91 -55.06 3.56
C TYR A 192 40.68 -54.74 5.04
N VAL A 193 39.69 -55.39 5.68
CA VAL A 193 39.45 -55.26 7.13
C VAL A 193 40.71 -55.66 7.92
N LEU A 194 41.33 -56.80 7.58
CA LEU A 194 42.62 -57.23 8.14
C LEU A 194 43.81 -56.33 7.80
N ALA A 195 43.73 -55.49 6.78
CA ALA A 195 44.79 -54.52 6.47
C ALA A 195 44.64 -53.27 7.33
N VAL A 196 43.42 -52.74 7.46
CA VAL A 196 43.11 -51.60 8.35
C VAL A 196 43.45 -51.96 9.81
N ASN A 197 42.99 -53.12 10.31
CA ASN A 197 43.28 -53.61 11.66
C ASN A 197 44.77 -53.97 11.94
N ARG A 198 45.67 -53.76 10.97
CA ARG A 198 47.13 -53.91 11.14
C ARG A 198 47.89 -52.60 10.95
N GLN A 199 47.22 -51.56 10.50
CA GLN A 199 47.78 -50.23 10.24
C GLN A 199 47.44 -49.22 11.36
N VAL A 200 46.63 -49.66 12.33
CA VAL A 200 46.16 -48.87 13.46
C VAL A 200 46.76 -49.46 14.72
N SER A 201 47.37 -48.61 15.54
CA SER A 201 47.78 -48.92 16.91
C SER A 201 46.69 -48.51 17.89
N ASP A 202 46.64 -49.14 19.06
CA ASP A 202 45.68 -48.81 20.12
C ASP A 202 45.80 -47.32 20.52
N ASP A 203 47.05 -46.82 20.68
CA ASP A 203 47.41 -45.40 20.87
C ASP A 203 46.81 -44.43 19.83
N ALA A 204 46.37 -44.92 18.66
CA ALA A 204 45.78 -44.11 17.59
C ALA A 204 44.25 -44.17 17.57
N LEU A 205 43.60 -45.14 18.23
CA LEU A 205 42.14 -45.18 18.42
C LEU A 205 41.69 -44.30 19.58
N ASP A 206 42.55 -44.14 20.60
CA ASP A 206 42.35 -43.26 21.74
C ASP A 206 42.72 -41.79 21.46
N ALA A 207 43.23 -41.49 20.26
CA ALA A 207 43.54 -40.13 19.82
C ALA A 207 42.29 -39.39 19.32
N THR A 208 42.23 -38.07 19.50
CA THR A 208 41.16 -37.25 18.91
C THR A 208 41.51 -36.77 17.49
N SER A 209 40.48 -36.55 16.68
CA SER A 209 40.60 -36.16 15.26
C SER A 209 40.37 -34.67 15.07
N ALA A 210 41.38 -33.96 14.58
CA ALA A 210 41.27 -32.56 14.13
C ALA A 210 40.51 -32.39 12.80
N THR A 211 40.09 -33.48 12.16
CA THR A 211 39.23 -33.45 10.97
C THR A 211 38.03 -34.34 11.20
N CYS A 212 36.81 -33.84 10.98
CA CYS A 212 35.57 -34.60 11.20
C CYS A 212 34.45 -34.12 10.26
N PRO A 213 33.32 -34.85 10.13
CA PRO A 213 32.19 -34.37 9.36
C PRO A 213 31.54 -33.17 10.05
N LEU A 214 30.98 -32.24 9.27
CA LEU A 214 30.26 -31.07 9.77
C LEU A 214 29.07 -31.47 10.68
N SER A 215 28.42 -32.59 10.41
CA SER A 215 27.38 -33.22 11.25
C SER A 215 27.85 -33.51 12.69
N ALA A 216 29.12 -33.86 12.88
CA ALA A 216 29.68 -34.13 14.19
C ALA A 216 29.79 -32.84 15.00
N VAL A 217 30.18 -31.74 14.36
CA VAL A 217 30.28 -30.42 15.01
C VAL A 217 28.91 -29.80 15.24
N ARG A 218 27.96 -29.92 14.30
CA ARG A 218 26.54 -29.56 14.53
C ARG A 218 25.89 -30.30 15.71
N SER A 219 26.40 -31.48 16.09
CA SER A 219 25.91 -32.22 17.26
C SER A 219 26.46 -31.71 18.60
N LEU A 220 27.44 -30.81 18.58
CA LEU A 220 28.00 -30.16 19.77
C LEU A 220 27.18 -28.91 20.11
N LYS A 221 26.91 -28.68 21.40
CA LYS A 221 26.20 -27.49 21.88
C LYS A 221 27.17 -26.33 22.09
N VAL A 222 27.74 -25.85 20.98
CA VAL A 222 28.82 -24.85 20.91
C VAL A 222 28.30 -23.60 20.22
N SER A 223 28.80 -22.42 20.59
CA SER A 223 28.39 -21.16 19.97
C SER A 223 29.01 -20.95 18.58
N GLY A 224 28.29 -20.35 17.61
CA GLY A 224 28.84 -20.07 16.27
C GLY A 224 30.12 -19.23 16.32
N ASP A 225 30.15 -18.28 17.25
CA ASP A 225 31.26 -17.40 17.59
C ASP A 225 32.55 -18.17 18.04
N GLU A 226 32.38 -19.33 18.66
CA GLU A 226 33.43 -20.25 19.11
C GLU A 226 33.83 -21.24 18.01
N LEU A 227 32.86 -21.73 17.23
CA LEU A 227 33.10 -22.50 16.00
C LEU A 227 33.94 -21.70 14.99
N ARG A 228 33.64 -20.41 14.82
CA ARG A 228 34.40 -19.47 13.96
C ARG A 228 35.85 -19.25 14.41
N ARG A 229 36.15 -19.42 15.71
CA ARG A 229 37.52 -19.37 16.26
C ARG A 229 38.26 -20.69 16.14
N HIS A 230 37.55 -21.79 15.85
CA HIS A 230 38.10 -23.13 15.94
C HIS A 230 37.98 -23.98 14.68
N ILE A 231 37.26 -23.55 13.63
CA ILE A 231 37.25 -24.18 12.31
C ILE A 231 38.19 -23.41 11.37
N ASP A 232 39.33 -24.02 11.01
CA ASP A 232 40.35 -23.41 10.16
C ASP A 232 40.04 -23.55 8.65
N ALA A 233 39.38 -24.65 8.26
CA ALA A 233 39.08 -24.99 6.86
C ALA A 233 37.95 -26.03 6.71
N ILE A 234 37.37 -26.10 5.51
CA ILE A 234 36.42 -27.13 5.06
C ILE A 234 36.99 -27.98 3.91
N GLN A 235 36.42 -29.17 3.70
CA GLN A 235 36.68 -30.07 2.57
C GLN A 235 35.43 -30.84 2.14
N TRP A 236 35.07 -30.78 0.87
CA TRP A 236 34.00 -31.62 0.30
C TRP A 236 34.46 -33.06 0.03
N VAL A 237 33.64 -34.05 0.37
CA VAL A 237 33.83 -35.48 0.06
C VAL A 237 32.93 -35.89 -1.10
N SER A 238 33.52 -36.20 -2.26
CA SER A 238 32.77 -36.59 -3.45
C SER A 238 31.92 -37.86 -3.21
N PRO A 239 30.62 -37.87 -3.55
CA PRO A 239 29.75 -39.02 -3.32
C PRO A 239 30.10 -40.25 -4.15
N THR A 240 30.76 -40.08 -5.31
CA THR A 240 31.04 -41.18 -6.27
C THR A 240 32.27 -42.01 -5.90
N ASN A 241 33.26 -41.42 -5.22
CA ASN A 241 34.53 -42.08 -4.91
C ASN A 241 35.02 -41.86 -3.46
N ASN A 242 34.37 -40.99 -2.68
CA ASN A 242 34.73 -40.58 -1.31
C ASN A 242 36.14 -39.95 -1.19
N ASN A 243 36.71 -39.43 -2.27
CA ASN A 243 37.89 -38.57 -2.19
C ASN A 243 37.49 -37.18 -1.64
N ARG A 244 38.38 -36.59 -0.83
CA ARG A 244 38.28 -35.18 -0.44
C ARG A 244 38.80 -34.27 -1.55
N SER A 245 38.08 -33.19 -1.84
CA SER A 245 38.59 -32.06 -2.62
C SER A 245 39.64 -31.27 -1.82
N PRO A 246 40.39 -30.32 -2.43
CA PRO A 246 41.26 -29.40 -1.70
C PRO A 246 40.52 -28.69 -0.55
N SER A 247 41.27 -28.35 0.50
CA SER A 247 40.75 -27.54 1.60
C SER A 247 40.51 -26.11 1.14
N VAL A 248 39.49 -25.49 1.72
CA VAL A 248 39.12 -24.07 1.54
C VAL A 248 38.98 -23.47 2.92
N THR A 249 39.54 -22.29 3.15
CA THR A 249 39.16 -21.46 4.30
C THR A 249 37.82 -20.81 3.98
N PRO A 250 36.75 -21.06 4.76
CA PRO A 250 35.46 -20.44 4.50
C PRO A 250 35.42 -19.04 5.14
N PRO A 251 35.07 -17.98 4.38
CA PRO A 251 34.53 -16.78 4.97
C PRO A 251 33.33 -17.11 5.87
N TRP A 252 33.17 -16.35 6.94
CA TRP A 252 32.00 -16.37 7.82
C TRP A 252 31.13 -15.12 7.65
N GLU A 253 31.68 -14.12 6.97
CA GLU A 253 31.06 -12.83 6.73
C GLU A 253 31.16 -12.48 5.24
N VAL A 254 30.18 -11.73 4.76
CA VAL A 254 30.23 -11.07 3.46
C VAL A 254 31.11 -9.83 3.55
N THR A 255 31.93 -9.61 2.53
CA THR A 255 32.73 -8.38 2.35
C THR A 255 32.72 -7.95 0.89
N PRO A 256 33.10 -6.70 0.58
CA PRO A 256 33.22 -6.19 -0.79
C PRO A 256 34.19 -7.00 -1.68
N GLU A 257 35.17 -7.69 -1.09
CA GLU A 257 36.09 -8.59 -1.81
C GLU A 257 35.40 -9.89 -2.21
N LEU A 258 34.57 -10.43 -1.31
CA LEU A 258 33.82 -11.65 -1.54
C LEU A 258 32.71 -11.44 -2.57
N THR A 259 31.94 -10.36 -2.48
CA THR A 259 30.89 -10.08 -3.48
C THR A 259 31.48 -9.72 -4.84
N ARG A 260 32.61 -9.00 -4.90
CA ARG A 260 33.38 -8.77 -6.13
C ARG A 260 33.85 -10.09 -6.75
N PHE A 261 34.36 -11.02 -5.94
CA PHE A 261 34.73 -12.36 -6.42
C PHE A 261 33.52 -13.13 -6.97
N VAL A 262 32.38 -13.13 -6.27
CA VAL A 262 31.14 -13.76 -6.75
C VAL A 262 30.67 -13.14 -8.06
N GLY A 263 30.67 -11.81 -8.19
CA GLY A 263 30.32 -11.10 -9.42
C GLY A 263 31.17 -11.53 -10.63
N LEU A 264 32.51 -11.54 -10.47
CA LEU A 264 33.41 -12.06 -11.51
C LEU A 264 33.17 -13.57 -11.81
N ALA A 265 32.75 -14.34 -10.80
CA ALA A 265 32.53 -15.79 -10.90
C ALA A 265 31.18 -16.20 -11.52
N ILE A 266 30.19 -15.29 -11.62
CA ILE A 266 28.90 -15.54 -12.30
C ILE A 266 28.83 -14.97 -13.73
N SER A 267 29.69 -13.99 -14.05
CA SER A 267 29.77 -13.32 -15.36
C SER A 267 30.53 -14.16 -16.41
N GLU A 268 31.76 -13.78 -16.80
CA GLU A 268 32.50 -14.48 -17.87
C GLU A 268 33.09 -15.85 -17.45
N ALA A 269 32.84 -16.30 -16.22
CA ALA A 269 33.34 -17.58 -15.74
C ALA A 269 32.50 -18.77 -16.20
N ARG A 270 33.15 -19.92 -16.39
CA ARG A 270 32.49 -21.22 -16.59
C ARG A 270 32.69 -22.09 -15.37
N VAL A 271 31.62 -22.35 -14.64
CA VAL A 271 31.61 -23.32 -13.53
C VAL A 271 31.20 -24.70 -14.03
N SER A 272 31.91 -25.75 -13.63
CA SER A 272 31.56 -27.16 -13.94
C SER A 272 32.39 -28.16 -13.12
N ASP A 273 31.73 -29.14 -12.50
CA ASP A 273 32.35 -30.24 -11.71
C ASP A 273 33.51 -29.78 -10.79
N GLY A 274 33.23 -28.81 -9.91
CA GLY A 274 34.21 -28.29 -8.95
C GLY A 274 35.31 -27.40 -9.53
N ARG A 275 35.18 -26.99 -10.81
CA ARG A 275 36.11 -26.08 -11.48
C ARG A 275 35.42 -24.78 -11.83
N ILE A 276 36.04 -23.65 -11.51
CA ILE A 276 35.66 -22.30 -11.97
C ILE A 276 36.75 -21.85 -12.96
N LYS A 277 36.36 -21.42 -14.16
CA LYS A 277 37.28 -20.83 -15.16
C LYS A 277 36.81 -19.44 -15.54
N PHE A 278 37.36 -18.41 -14.91
CA PHE A 278 37.14 -17.01 -15.30
C PHE A 278 38.01 -16.68 -16.53
N TYR A 279 37.37 -16.28 -17.62
CA TYR A 279 38.03 -15.78 -18.83
C TYR A 279 37.86 -14.26 -18.87
N ASN A 280 38.89 -13.52 -19.27
CA ASN A 280 38.77 -12.10 -19.60
C ASN A 280 40.00 -11.67 -20.44
N THR A 281 39.96 -10.48 -21.05
CA THR A 281 41.10 -9.90 -21.78
C THR A 281 41.83 -8.78 -21.01
N ASP A 282 41.26 -8.28 -19.92
CA ASP A 282 41.89 -7.32 -19.02
C ASP A 282 42.65 -8.06 -17.91
N GLU A 283 43.98 -7.95 -17.89
CA GLU A 283 44.80 -8.60 -16.86
C GLU A 283 44.50 -8.07 -15.44
N THR A 284 43.93 -6.87 -15.29
CA THR A 284 43.55 -6.31 -13.98
C THR A 284 42.43 -7.13 -13.32
N LEU A 285 41.46 -7.59 -14.11
CA LEU A 285 40.36 -8.42 -13.61
C LEU A 285 40.84 -9.85 -13.32
N LEU A 286 41.81 -10.36 -14.09
CA LEU A 286 42.47 -11.64 -13.81
C LEU A 286 43.32 -11.57 -12.54
N ASP A 287 44.07 -10.47 -12.34
CA ASP A 287 44.84 -10.18 -11.13
C ASP A 287 43.94 -10.11 -9.88
N GLN A 288 42.80 -9.40 -9.98
CA GLN A 288 41.82 -9.32 -8.89
C GLN A 288 41.21 -10.68 -8.55
N PHE A 289 40.78 -11.45 -9.56
CA PHE A 289 40.19 -12.78 -9.36
C PHE A 289 41.18 -13.79 -8.77
N GLU A 290 42.44 -13.76 -9.23
CA GLU A 290 43.53 -14.57 -8.66
C GLU A 290 43.85 -14.18 -7.21
N THR A 291 43.94 -12.89 -6.91
CA THR A 291 44.27 -12.39 -5.57
C THR A 291 43.15 -12.75 -4.58
N ALA A 292 41.89 -12.49 -4.93
CA ALA A 292 40.74 -12.87 -4.09
C ALA A 292 40.62 -14.38 -3.88
N ALA A 293 40.95 -15.22 -4.88
CA ALA A 293 40.98 -16.67 -4.71
C ALA A 293 42.02 -17.15 -3.68
N GLN A 294 43.18 -16.47 -3.60
CA GLN A 294 44.22 -16.76 -2.63
C GLN A 294 43.85 -16.23 -1.24
N ASP A 295 43.48 -14.95 -1.14
CA ASP A 295 43.31 -14.25 0.13
C ASP A 295 42.02 -14.64 0.88
N LEU A 296 40.91 -14.87 0.19
CA LEU A 296 39.63 -15.22 0.83
C LEU A 296 39.53 -16.72 1.17
N PHE A 297 40.07 -17.58 0.31
CA PHE A 297 39.77 -19.02 0.31
C PHE A 297 40.98 -19.94 0.51
N ALA A 298 42.20 -19.39 0.47
CA ALA A 298 43.46 -20.15 0.43
C ALA A 298 43.56 -21.15 -0.75
N VAL A 299 42.91 -20.86 -1.88
CA VAL A 299 42.90 -21.74 -3.07
C VAL A 299 43.99 -21.31 -4.05
N GLU A 300 44.90 -22.22 -4.40
CA GLU A 300 45.93 -21.99 -5.42
C GLU A 300 45.30 -21.86 -6.83
N PRO A 301 45.38 -20.69 -7.47
CA PRO A 301 44.82 -20.46 -8.80
C PRO A 301 45.82 -20.81 -9.90
N LYS A 302 45.32 -20.96 -11.14
CA LYS A 302 46.15 -21.32 -12.28
C LYS A 302 45.81 -20.50 -13.52
N ARG A 303 46.71 -19.60 -13.94
CA ARG A 303 46.59 -18.92 -15.23
C ARG A 303 46.77 -19.85 -16.42
N GLY A 304 46.17 -19.47 -17.54
CA GLY A 304 46.44 -20.04 -18.85
C GLY A 304 45.87 -19.19 -19.98
N THR A 305 45.89 -19.75 -21.20
CA THR A 305 45.27 -19.14 -22.39
C THR A 305 44.55 -20.22 -23.17
N GLN A 306 43.34 -19.94 -23.65
CA GLN A 306 42.53 -20.87 -24.43
C GLN A 306 41.95 -20.14 -25.65
N GLN A 307 42.20 -20.67 -26.85
CA GLN A 307 41.76 -20.06 -28.13
C GLN A 307 42.19 -18.59 -28.35
N GLY A 308 43.19 -18.11 -27.58
CA GLY A 308 43.69 -16.73 -27.62
C GLY A 308 43.24 -15.86 -26.45
N VAL A 309 42.23 -16.29 -25.68
CA VAL A 309 41.73 -15.56 -24.50
C VAL A 309 42.47 -16.05 -23.24
N PRO A 310 43.04 -15.16 -22.41
CA PRO A 310 43.55 -15.51 -21.07
C PRO A 310 42.45 -16.09 -20.14
N TYR A 311 42.86 -16.80 -19.10
CA TYR A 311 41.95 -17.26 -18.04
C TYR A 311 42.67 -17.52 -16.71
N VAL A 312 41.91 -17.47 -15.62
CA VAL A 312 42.26 -18.06 -14.31
C VAL A 312 41.38 -19.29 -14.06
N GLU A 313 41.99 -20.42 -13.71
CA GLU A 313 41.32 -21.68 -13.37
C GLU A 313 41.48 -21.97 -11.87
N LEU A 314 40.35 -22.12 -11.17
CA LEU A 314 40.26 -22.70 -9.83
C LEU A 314 39.71 -24.12 -9.94
N ASN A 315 40.22 -25.05 -9.13
CA ASN A 315 39.80 -26.46 -9.16
C ASN A 315 39.63 -26.99 -7.74
N SER A 316 38.56 -26.54 -7.08
CA SER A 316 38.17 -26.94 -5.73
C SER A 316 36.66 -27.12 -5.71
N ARG A 317 36.21 -28.38 -5.57
CA ARG A 317 34.79 -28.69 -5.40
C ARG A 317 34.28 -28.20 -4.04
N THR A 318 35.15 -28.15 -3.04
CA THR A 318 34.83 -27.49 -1.77
C THR A 318 34.41 -26.03 -1.98
N LEU A 319 35.11 -25.30 -2.86
CA LEU A 319 34.80 -23.89 -3.13
C LEU A 319 33.46 -23.74 -3.87
N THR A 320 33.19 -24.56 -4.88
CA THR A 320 31.91 -24.46 -5.61
C THR A 320 30.71 -24.84 -4.75
N GLU A 321 30.83 -25.88 -3.92
CA GLU A 321 29.73 -26.31 -3.03
C GLU A 321 29.50 -25.27 -1.91
N TYR A 322 30.57 -24.68 -1.36
CA TYR A 322 30.50 -23.55 -0.41
C TYR A 322 29.81 -22.32 -1.02
N LEU A 323 30.23 -21.88 -2.21
CA LEU A 323 29.65 -20.69 -2.85
C LEU A 323 28.18 -20.92 -3.21
N SER A 324 27.81 -22.15 -3.61
CA SER A 324 26.41 -22.50 -3.89
C SER A 324 25.56 -22.54 -2.61
N SER A 325 26.13 -22.89 -1.45
CA SER A 325 25.44 -22.82 -0.15
C SER A 325 25.38 -21.41 0.47
N CYS A 326 26.04 -20.42 -0.13
CA CYS A 326 26.04 -19.03 0.37
C CYS A 326 25.29 -18.05 -0.55
N PHE A 327 25.26 -18.31 -1.87
CA PHE A 327 24.80 -17.34 -2.86
C PHE A 327 23.94 -18.02 -3.94
N ASP A 328 22.63 -17.79 -3.93
CA ASP A 328 21.68 -18.38 -4.91
C ASP A 328 22.08 -18.06 -6.35
N VAL A 329 22.56 -16.83 -6.57
CA VAL A 329 23.04 -16.36 -7.88
C VAL A 329 24.25 -17.16 -8.38
N PHE A 330 25.08 -17.68 -7.47
CA PHE A 330 26.17 -18.60 -7.84
C PHE A 330 25.63 -20.03 -8.06
N ALA A 331 24.78 -20.55 -7.17
CA ALA A 331 24.19 -21.88 -7.31
C ALA A 331 23.49 -22.05 -8.67
N LYS A 332 22.65 -21.06 -9.05
CA LYS A 332 21.98 -21.01 -10.36
C LYS A 332 22.95 -21.03 -11.54
N ALA A 333 24.12 -20.38 -11.41
CA ALA A 333 25.18 -20.39 -12.42
C ALA A 333 25.95 -21.74 -12.51
N VAL A 334 25.83 -22.62 -11.50
CA VAL A 334 26.38 -23.99 -11.52
C VAL A 334 25.40 -24.97 -12.17
N ASP A 335 24.14 -24.96 -11.72
CA ASP A 335 23.17 -26.00 -12.11
C ASP A 335 22.41 -25.68 -13.41
N GLY A 336 22.34 -24.41 -13.80
CA GLY A 336 21.97 -23.96 -15.16
C GLY A 336 20.49 -24.01 -15.53
N GLU A 337 19.70 -24.91 -14.93
CA GLU A 337 18.25 -25.00 -15.06
C GLU A 337 17.64 -25.24 -13.68
N GLY A 338 17.00 -24.22 -13.09
CA GLY A 338 16.41 -24.29 -11.75
C GLY A 338 15.69 -23.00 -11.36
N ASP A 339 14.58 -23.14 -10.62
CA ASP A 339 13.60 -22.09 -10.34
C ASP A 339 13.90 -21.27 -9.07
N SER A 340 15.20 -21.16 -8.74
CA SER A 340 15.73 -20.63 -7.47
C SER A 340 15.51 -19.12 -7.29
N PRO A 341 15.37 -18.61 -6.04
CA PRO A 341 15.24 -17.17 -5.75
C PRO A 341 16.40 -16.33 -6.28
N PHE A 342 16.14 -15.03 -6.48
CA PHE A 342 16.95 -14.16 -7.32
C PHE A 342 18.08 -13.46 -6.54
N GLY A 343 19.01 -14.24 -6.00
CA GLY A 343 20.25 -13.72 -5.39
C GLY A 343 20.01 -12.95 -4.09
N SER A 344 19.07 -13.42 -3.27
CA SER A 344 18.63 -12.81 -2.02
C SER A 344 19.79 -12.44 -1.10
N THR A 345 20.82 -13.29 -0.97
CA THR A 345 22.01 -12.98 -0.17
C THR A 345 22.62 -11.64 -0.55
N ILE A 346 22.75 -11.33 -1.85
CA ILE A 346 23.42 -10.12 -2.34
C ILE A 346 22.62 -8.86 -1.99
N LEU A 347 21.28 -8.92 -2.09
CA LEU A 347 20.39 -7.81 -1.73
C LEU A 347 20.47 -7.50 -0.23
N ARG A 348 20.64 -8.52 0.62
CA ARG A 348 20.85 -8.39 2.07
C ARG A 348 22.29 -8.01 2.47
N THR A 349 23.23 -7.79 1.54
CA THR A 349 24.58 -7.31 1.89
C THR A 349 24.63 -5.80 2.12
N ASP A 350 25.66 -5.31 2.80
CA ASP A 350 25.90 -3.87 2.98
C ASP A 350 26.15 -3.13 1.64
N VAL A 351 25.99 -1.80 1.66
CA VAL A 351 26.09 -0.95 0.45
C VAL A 351 27.45 -1.07 -0.26
N ASP A 352 28.57 -1.21 0.45
CA ASP A 352 29.89 -1.39 -0.19
C ASP A 352 30.03 -2.78 -0.83
N SER A 353 29.44 -3.81 -0.22
CA SER A 353 29.33 -5.15 -0.78
C SER A 353 28.43 -5.18 -2.02
N ARG A 354 27.28 -4.49 -2.02
CA ARG A 354 26.39 -4.33 -3.19
C ARG A 354 27.08 -3.57 -4.32
N ARG A 355 27.72 -2.44 -4.01
CA ARG A 355 28.54 -1.62 -4.92
C ARG A 355 29.67 -2.42 -5.57
N ALA A 356 30.37 -3.25 -4.80
CA ALA A 356 31.48 -4.07 -5.30
C ALA A 356 31.02 -5.26 -6.18
N PHE A 357 29.85 -5.84 -5.91
CA PHE A 357 29.20 -6.80 -6.80
C PHE A 357 28.84 -6.17 -8.15
N LEU A 358 28.14 -5.03 -8.13
CA LEU A 358 27.77 -4.28 -9.33
C LEU A 358 29.00 -3.93 -10.17
N ARG A 359 30.00 -3.31 -9.55
CA ARG A 359 31.26 -2.94 -10.24
C ARG A 359 31.92 -4.16 -10.90
N ALA A 360 31.98 -5.31 -10.22
CA ALA A 360 32.56 -6.53 -10.78
C ALA A 360 31.81 -7.03 -12.04
N VAL A 361 30.48 -7.11 -11.98
CA VAL A 361 29.64 -7.58 -13.09
C VAL A 361 29.69 -6.61 -14.28
N PHE A 362 29.66 -5.30 -14.02
CA PHE A 362 29.80 -4.28 -15.07
C PHE A 362 31.23 -4.17 -15.64
N ASP A 363 32.29 -4.35 -14.84
CA ASP A 363 33.67 -4.44 -15.33
C ASP A 363 33.91 -5.70 -16.18
N ALA A 364 33.27 -6.83 -15.86
CA ALA A 364 33.31 -8.03 -16.69
C ALA A 364 32.52 -7.83 -18.00
N GLU A 365 31.22 -7.52 -17.93
CA GLU A 365 30.28 -7.71 -19.05
C GLU A 365 29.60 -6.44 -19.57
N GLY A 366 29.61 -5.35 -18.78
CA GLY A 366 29.03 -4.07 -19.19
C GLY A 366 29.82 -3.40 -20.32
N HIS A 367 29.12 -2.77 -21.25
CA HIS A 367 29.70 -1.93 -22.30
C HIS A 367 29.17 -0.51 -22.21
N VAL A 368 30.02 0.49 -22.41
CA VAL A 368 29.60 1.90 -22.58
C VAL A 368 29.65 2.23 -24.06
N THR A 369 28.51 2.53 -24.67
CA THR A 369 28.41 2.86 -26.11
C THR A 369 28.98 4.25 -26.41
N GLU A 370 29.27 4.55 -27.69
CA GLU A 370 29.76 5.88 -28.11
C GLU A 370 28.73 7.01 -27.86
N SER A 371 27.43 6.66 -27.79
CA SER A 371 26.35 7.62 -27.54
C SER A 371 26.12 7.93 -26.05
N GLY A 372 26.72 7.16 -25.13
CA GLY A 372 26.47 7.32 -23.69
C GLY A 372 25.28 6.48 -23.22
N ILE A 373 25.35 5.18 -23.45
CA ILE A 373 24.45 4.20 -22.85
C ILE A 373 25.34 3.10 -22.25
N ILE A 374 25.11 2.73 -21.00
CA ILE A 374 25.67 1.50 -20.44
C ILE A 374 24.73 0.37 -20.86
N GLU A 375 25.23 -0.68 -21.48
CA GLU A 375 24.47 -1.88 -21.84
C GLU A 375 25.15 -3.15 -21.29
N LEU A 376 24.37 -4.07 -20.72
CA LEU A 376 24.83 -5.37 -20.24
C LEU A 376 23.84 -6.43 -20.70
N THR A 377 24.29 -7.47 -21.40
CA THR A 377 23.42 -8.47 -22.04
C THR A 377 23.70 -9.87 -21.53
N GLN A 378 22.68 -10.52 -20.98
CA GLN A 378 22.72 -11.88 -20.47
C GLN A 378 21.77 -12.83 -21.20
N LYS A 379 21.95 -14.13 -20.95
CA LYS A 379 20.96 -15.17 -21.31
C LYS A 379 19.93 -15.43 -20.21
N ASP A 380 20.33 -15.25 -18.95
CA ASP A 380 19.42 -15.35 -17.81
C ASP A 380 18.79 -13.98 -17.52
N GLY A 381 17.46 -13.91 -17.56
CA GLY A 381 16.71 -12.74 -17.12
C GLY A 381 16.80 -12.51 -15.60
N GLY A 382 17.14 -13.54 -14.82
CA GLY A 382 17.27 -13.45 -13.36
C GLY A 382 18.39 -12.53 -12.91
N LEU A 383 19.62 -12.71 -13.41
CA LEU A 383 20.73 -11.78 -13.12
C LEU A 383 20.41 -10.35 -13.57
N ILE A 384 19.76 -10.19 -14.73
CA ILE A 384 19.35 -8.87 -15.25
C ILE A 384 18.28 -8.21 -14.37
N THR A 385 17.41 -9.00 -13.74
CA THR A 385 16.45 -8.52 -12.74
C THR A 385 17.15 -8.12 -11.44
N LEU A 386 18.01 -8.98 -10.88
CA LEU A 386 18.82 -8.68 -9.69
C LEU A 386 19.64 -7.39 -9.86
N LEU A 387 20.29 -7.20 -11.01
CA LEU A 387 21.03 -5.97 -11.32
C LEU A 387 20.12 -4.74 -11.34
N SER A 388 18.88 -4.84 -11.85
CA SER A 388 17.95 -3.69 -11.85
C SER A 388 17.48 -3.28 -10.46
N TYR A 389 17.32 -4.25 -9.54
CA TYR A 389 17.06 -3.97 -8.11
C TYR A 389 18.26 -3.35 -7.41
N LEU A 390 19.45 -3.95 -7.60
CA LEU A 390 20.70 -3.43 -7.04
C LEU A 390 21.07 -2.03 -7.57
N LEU A 391 20.63 -1.65 -8.77
CA LEU A 391 20.80 -0.28 -9.29
C LEU A 391 19.79 0.71 -8.70
N ALA A 392 18.57 0.28 -8.35
CA ALA A 392 17.57 1.11 -7.68
C ALA A 392 17.97 1.49 -6.24
N ASP A 393 18.79 0.67 -5.58
CA ASP A 393 19.44 0.97 -4.29
C ASP A 393 20.36 2.21 -4.35
N PHE A 394 20.93 2.49 -5.52
CA PHE A 394 21.73 3.68 -5.80
C PHE A 394 20.94 4.76 -6.55
N GLY A 395 19.61 4.63 -6.67
CA GLY A 395 18.76 5.53 -7.44
C GLY A 395 19.15 5.68 -8.91
N ILE A 396 19.62 4.59 -9.52
CA ILE A 396 19.98 4.51 -10.95
C ILE A 396 18.88 3.72 -11.68
N PRO A 397 17.86 4.38 -12.24
CA PRO A 397 16.83 3.68 -13.01
C PRO A 397 17.45 3.00 -14.23
N SER A 398 17.04 1.76 -14.46
CA SER A 398 17.52 0.95 -15.60
C SER A 398 16.34 0.44 -16.43
N ARG A 399 16.53 0.44 -17.75
CA ARG A 399 15.61 -0.18 -18.72
C ARG A 399 16.06 -1.60 -18.99
N ARG A 400 15.12 -2.53 -19.13
CA ARG A 400 15.37 -3.88 -19.65
C ARG A 400 14.77 -4.06 -21.05
N LYS A 401 15.29 -5.02 -21.82
CA LYS A 401 14.72 -5.45 -23.09
C LYS A 401 14.99 -6.93 -23.31
N GLN A 402 13.98 -7.66 -23.77
CA GLN A 402 14.13 -9.03 -24.25
C GLN A 402 14.33 -9.01 -25.77
N GLU A 403 15.35 -9.70 -26.29
CA GLU A 403 15.62 -9.80 -27.73
C GLU A 403 16.07 -11.20 -28.14
N ARG A 404 15.32 -11.83 -29.06
CA ARG A 404 15.74 -13.07 -29.71
C ARG A 404 16.85 -12.80 -30.73
N LYS A 405 18.02 -13.40 -30.53
CA LYS A 405 19.21 -13.22 -31.39
C LYS A 405 19.82 -14.56 -31.77
N ALA A 406 20.18 -14.73 -33.04
CA ALA A 406 21.07 -15.80 -33.48
C ALA A 406 22.53 -15.42 -33.15
N PRO A 407 23.35 -16.32 -32.57
CA PRO A 407 24.71 -15.99 -32.16
C PRO A 407 25.64 -15.83 -33.38
N THR A 408 26.24 -14.66 -33.54
CA THR A 408 27.00 -14.22 -34.74
C THR A 408 28.18 -15.11 -35.15
N ASN A 409 28.63 -16.01 -34.27
CA ASN A 409 29.72 -16.97 -34.50
C ASN A 409 29.32 -18.41 -34.11
N GLY A 410 28.03 -18.73 -34.07
CA GLY A 410 27.51 -20.02 -33.59
C GLY A 410 26.72 -20.82 -34.63
N SER A 411 25.95 -21.79 -34.14
CA SER A 411 24.82 -22.38 -34.88
C SER A 411 23.72 -21.34 -35.04
N ASP A 412 23.01 -21.33 -36.19
CA ASP A 412 21.83 -20.49 -36.49
C ASP A 412 20.58 -20.85 -35.65
N VAL A 413 20.75 -20.96 -34.34
CA VAL A 413 19.72 -21.19 -33.34
C VAL A 413 19.51 -19.86 -32.64
N GLU A 414 18.37 -19.22 -32.88
CA GLU A 414 17.91 -18.10 -32.07
C GLU A 414 17.87 -18.49 -30.60
N ARG A 415 18.36 -17.60 -29.74
CA ARG A 415 18.17 -17.67 -28.30
C ARG A 415 17.63 -16.34 -27.81
N GLU A 416 16.90 -16.40 -26.71
CA GLU A 416 16.55 -15.22 -25.95
C GLU A 416 17.79 -14.62 -25.29
N TYR A 417 17.80 -13.30 -25.18
CA TYR A 417 18.79 -12.52 -24.45
C TYR A 417 18.07 -11.36 -23.77
N HIS A 418 18.44 -11.09 -22.53
CA HIS A 418 17.94 -9.97 -21.74
C HIS A 418 19.04 -8.92 -21.65
N THR A 419 18.78 -7.71 -22.14
CA THR A 419 19.71 -6.58 -22.07
C THR A 419 19.21 -5.55 -21.07
N LEU A 420 20.06 -5.16 -20.12
CA LEU A 420 19.87 -4.02 -19.23
C LEU A 420 20.58 -2.80 -19.82
N TYR A 421 19.94 -1.63 -19.70
CA TYR A 421 20.42 -0.34 -20.17
C TYR A 421 20.37 0.71 -19.05
N VAL A 422 21.41 1.54 -18.94
CA VAL A 422 21.41 2.80 -18.15
C VAL A 422 21.74 3.95 -19.09
N SER A 423 20.95 5.03 -19.05
CA SER A 423 21.04 6.15 -19.98
C SER A 423 20.46 7.45 -19.41
N GLY A 424 20.88 8.59 -19.95
CA GLY A 424 20.62 9.93 -19.40
C GLY A 424 21.83 10.39 -18.58
N SER A 425 22.32 11.62 -18.80
CA SER A 425 23.57 12.10 -18.20
C SER A 425 23.56 12.06 -16.68
N THR A 426 22.44 12.43 -16.05
CA THR A 426 22.20 12.38 -14.60
C THR A 426 22.41 10.96 -14.05
N HIS A 427 21.81 9.94 -14.68
CA HIS A 427 21.97 8.54 -14.28
C HIS A 427 23.38 7.99 -14.58
N LEU A 428 24.03 8.47 -15.64
CA LEU A 428 25.42 8.11 -15.96
C LEU A 428 26.41 8.73 -14.98
N ALA A 429 26.15 9.95 -14.49
CA ALA A 429 26.93 10.60 -13.45
C ALA A 429 26.76 9.84 -12.12
N ARG A 430 25.52 9.56 -11.71
CA ARG A 430 25.23 8.77 -10.50
C ARG A 430 25.85 7.36 -10.57
N PHE A 431 25.80 6.70 -11.74
CA PHE A 431 26.55 5.46 -11.95
C PHE A 431 28.06 5.67 -11.82
N ALA A 432 28.64 6.74 -12.36
CA ALA A 432 30.09 7.00 -12.30
C ALA A 432 30.59 7.22 -10.86
N ASP A 433 29.85 7.99 -10.07
CA ASP A 433 30.20 8.34 -8.70
C ASP A 433 29.97 7.17 -7.74
N GLU A 434 28.84 6.46 -7.84
CA GLU A 434 28.50 5.35 -6.95
C GLU A 434 29.19 4.04 -7.31
N ILE A 435 29.15 3.65 -8.60
CA ILE A 435 29.57 2.32 -9.05
C ILE A 435 30.87 2.42 -9.85
N GLY A 436 30.91 3.20 -10.92
CA GLY A 436 32.06 3.40 -11.80
C GLY A 436 32.53 2.12 -12.51
N PHE A 437 33.69 2.22 -13.15
CA PHE A 437 34.39 1.09 -13.77
C PHE A 437 35.86 1.10 -13.35
N THR A 438 36.43 -0.07 -13.04
CA THR A 438 37.88 -0.23 -12.87
C THR A 438 38.59 -0.28 -14.24
N VAL A 439 37.88 -0.72 -15.28
CA VAL A 439 38.40 -0.78 -16.65
C VAL A 439 38.37 0.62 -17.28
N GLU A 440 39.53 1.30 -17.29
CA GLU A 440 39.75 2.67 -17.83
C GLU A 440 39.03 2.97 -19.17
N PRO A 441 39.12 2.14 -20.23
CA PRO A 441 38.38 2.37 -21.48
C PRO A 441 36.85 2.46 -21.34
N LYS A 442 36.27 1.95 -20.24
CA LYS A 442 34.88 2.14 -19.84
C LYS A 442 34.71 3.41 -18.99
N SER A 443 35.56 3.65 -17.98
CA SER A 443 35.50 4.83 -17.09
C SER A 443 35.62 6.15 -17.85
N THR A 444 36.72 6.38 -18.57
CA THR A 444 36.93 7.59 -19.39
C THR A 444 35.76 7.84 -20.36
N ARG A 445 35.13 6.77 -20.87
CA ARG A 445 33.96 6.89 -21.75
C ARG A 445 32.69 7.23 -20.99
N LEU A 446 32.47 6.67 -19.81
CA LEU A 446 31.34 7.00 -18.93
C LEU A 446 31.40 8.48 -18.53
N GLU A 447 32.54 8.93 -17.99
CA GLU A 447 32.80 10.31 -17.58
C GLU A 447 32.52 11.31 -18.73
N SER A 448 32.98 11.01 -19.94
CA SER A 448 32.76 11.83 -21.15
C SER A 448 31.31 11.84 -21.67
N ASN A 449 30.41 11.03 -21.11
CA ASN A 449 28.97 11.03 -21.42
C ASN A 449 28.12 11.53 -20.26
N ALA A 450 28.53 11.29 -19.01
CA ALA A 450 27.96 11.88 -17.80
C ALA A 450 28.06 13.42 -17.83
N ALA A 451 29.21 13.97 -18.21
CA ALA A 451 29.47 15.41 -18.29
C ALA A 451 28.82 16.10 -19.54
N ARG A 452 27.60 15.71 -19.91
CA ARG A 452 26.83 16.31 -21.03
C ARG A 452 25.49 16.85 -20.54
N ASP A 453 25.07 17.96 -21.11
CA ASP A 453 23.74 18.53 -20.88
C ASP A 453 22.65 17.48 -21.21
N GLY A 454 21.72 17.28 -20.29
CA GLY A 454 20.64 16.29 -20.42
C GLY A 454 19.57 16.70 -21.44
N ASN A 455 18.86 15.71 -21.98
CA ASN A 455 17.61 15.92 -22.73
C ASN A 455 16.50 15.12 -22.05
N PRO A 456 15.67 15.72 -21.19
CA PRO A 456 14.92 14.99 -20.17
C PRO A 456 13.55 14.46 -20.66
N ASN A 457 13.45 14.09 -21.94
CA ASN A 457 12.22 13.58 -22.57
C ASN A 457 11.89 12.12 -22.16
N HIS A 458 12.19 11.72 -20.92
CA HIS A 458 12.10 10.31 -20.48
C HIS A 458 11.54 10.19 -19.07
N ASP A 459 12.17 10.81 -18.07
CA ASP A 459 11.54 11.03 -16.76
C ASP A 459 10.78 12.34 -16.79
N THR A 460 9.44 12.26 -16.83
CA THR A 460 8.60 13.45 -17.01
C THR A 460 7.35 13.37 -16.15
N VAL A 461 7.02 14.48 -15.49
CA VAL A 461 5.92 14.58 -14.51
C VAL A 461 4.84 15.51 -15.07
N PRO A 462 3.91 15.05 -15.92
CA PRO A 462 2.94 15.91 -16.58
C PRO A 462 1.82 16.31 -15.61
N VAL A 463 2.01 17.41 -14.87
CA VAL A 463 1.01 17.99 -13.94
C VAL A 463 0.78 19.48 -14.19
N GLN A 464 0.99 19.92 -15.44
CA GLN A 464 0.80 21.30 -15.87
C GLN A 464 -0.53 21.89 -15.43
N ARG A 465 -1.62 21.10 -15.51
CA ARG A 465 -2.95 21.58 -15.21
C ARG A 465 -3.17 21.84 -13.72
N ALA A 466 -2.76 20.94 -12.83
CA ALA A 466 -2.75 21.22 -11.39
C ALA A 466 -1.91 22.47 -11.05
N VAL A 467 -0.81 22.72 -11.77
CA VAL A 467 -0.03 23.97 -11.62
C VAL A 467 -0.76 25.20 -12.18
N ASP A 468 -1.46 25.10 -13.32
CA ASP A 468 -2.27 26.20 -13.88
C ASP A 468 -3.47 26.53 -12.97
N ASP A 469 -4.27 25.53 -12.62
CA ASP A 469 -5.49 25.67 -11.81
C ASP A 469 -5.13 26.22 -10.41
N LEU A 470 -4.03 25.77 -9.78
CA LEU A 470 -3.50 26.34 -8.52
C LEU A 470 -2.99 27.78 -8.68
N CYS A 471 -2.25 28.10 -9.74
CA CYS A 471 -1.73 29.45 -9.97
C CYS A 471 -2.87 30.47 -10.23
N ASP A 472 -3.87 30.09 -11.01
CA ASP A 472 -5.03 30.96 -11.28
C ASP A 472 -5.90 31.15 -10.03
N ALA A 473 -6.13 30.09 -9.24
CA ALA A 473 -6.89 30.19 -7.99
C ALA A 473 -6.20 31.10 -6.95
N LEU A 474 -4.89 30.90 -6.72
CA LEU A 474 -4.11 31.67 -5.73
C LEU A 474 -3.49 32.96 -6.27
N HIS A 475 -3.80 33.33 -7.52
CA HIS A 475 -3.35 34.56 -8.17
C HIS A 475 -1.81 34.67 -8.12
N LEU A 476 -1.12 33.61 -8.57
CA LEU A 476 0.34 33.49 -8.56
C LEU A 476 0.93 33.82 -9.94
N PRO A 477 2.07 34.53 -10.02
CA PRO A 477 2.68 34.92 -11.29
C PRO A 477 3.42 33.74 -11.95
N LYS A 478 2.69 32.79 -12.56
CA LYS A 478 3.27 31.58 -13.18
C LYS A 478 4.44 31.85 -14.14
N SER A 479 4.45 32.99 -14.85
CA SER A 479 5.55 33.39 -15.73
C SER A 479 6.84 33.86 -15.02
N GLU A 480 6.79 34.07 -13.71
CA GLU A 480 7.94 34.37 -12.85
C GLU A 480 8.37 33.16 -12.01
N LEU A 481 7.46 32.19 -11.80
CA LEU A 481 7.69 30.95 -11.03
C LEU A 481 8.12 29.76 -11.89
N CYS A 482 7.65 29.65 -13.14
CA CYS A 482 7.94 28.50 -14.01
C CYS A 482 8.86 28.83 -15.20
N THR A 483 9.75 27.90 -15.51
CA THR A 483 10.78 27.98 -16.54
C THR A 483 10.19 27.78 -17.94
N ALA A 484 10.04 28.88 -18.67
CA ALA A 484 9.42 28.96 -20.00
C ALA A 484 10.10 28.16 -21.15
N SER A 485 11.11 27.34 -20.85
CA SER A 485 11.74 26.40 -21.81
C SER A 485 11.42 24.92 -21.57
N LEU A 486 10.63 24.59 -20.53
CA LEU A 486 10.09 23.23 -20.36
C LEU A 486 9.14 22.86 -21.50
N ASN A 487 9.05 21.57 -21.83
CA ASN A 487 8.00 21.08 -22.72
C ASN A 487 6.67 21.03 -21.94
N PRO A 488 5.62 21.80 -22.32
CA PRO A 488 4.36 21.81 -21.59
C PRO A 488 3.60 20.47 -21.66
N ASP A 489 3.89 19.62 -22.65
CA ASP A 489 3.24 18.30 -22.78
C ASP A 489 3.97 17.20 -21.98
N THR A 490 5.28 17.35 -21.73
CA THR A 490 6.13 16.35 -21.04
C THR A 490 7.32 17.04 -20.32
N PRO A 491 7.13 17.67 -19.15
CA PRO A 491 8.20 18.39 -18.47
C PRO A 491 9.21 17.41 -17.87
N GLY A 492 10.51 17.63 -18.06
CA GLY A 492 11.54 16.78 -17.49
C GLY A 492 11.69 16.98 -15.98
N ARG A 493 11.59 15.91 -15.17
CA ARG A 493 11.55 16.01 -13.68
C ARG A 493 12.59 16.97 -13.11
N GLU A 494 13.87 16.71 -13.40
CA GLU A 494 15.02 17.44 -12.86
C GLU A 494 14.97 18.97 -13.07
N ASN A 495 14.25 19.47 -14.08
CA ASN A 495 14.09 20.91 -14.33
C ASN A 495 12.70 21.45 -13.92
N TYR A 496 11.77 20.58 -13.52
CA TYR A 496 10.41 20.92 -13.14
C TYR A 496 10.18 20.79 -11.63
N GLU A 497 11.00 20.00 -10.93
CA GLU A 497 11.03 19.89 -9.47
C GLU A 497 11.33 21.26 -8.81
N ASP A 498 12.35 21.97 -9.29
CA ASP A 498 12.66 23.36 -8.88
C ASP A 498 11.47 24.33 -9.11
N ASP A 499 10.85 24.26 -10.30
CA ASP A 499 9.65 25.06 -10.66
C ASP A 499 8.46 24.74 -9.73
N LEU A 500 8.25 23.46 -9.40
CA LEU A 500 7.16 23.00 -8.53
C LEU A 500 7.36 23.45 -7.08
N VAL A 501 8.59 23.37 -6.56
CA VAL A 501 8.96 23.90 -5.23
C VAL A 501 8.66 25.40 -5.16
N ALA A 502 9.07 26.18 -6.17
CA ALA A 502 8.81 27.62 -6.21
C ALA A 502 7.31 27.97 -6.23
N VAL A 503 6.47 27.14 -6.89
CA VAL A 503 5.00 27.27 -6.87
C VAL A 503 4.43 26.89 -5.49
N LEU A 504 4.89 25.80 -4.87
CA LEU A 504 4.42 25.32 -3.56
C LEU A 504 4.76 26.29 -2.42
N GLU A 505 5.97 26.84 -2.39
CA GLU A 505 6.34 27.90 -1.45
C GLU A 505 5.41 29.10 -1.63
N SER A 506 5.25 29.60 -2.86
CA SER A 506 4.40 30.76 -3.18
C SER A 506 2.91 30.54 -2.85
N ALA A 507 2.40 29.32 -3.07
CA ALA A 507 1.04 28.93 -2.73
C ALA A 507 0.82 28.94 -1.21
N THR A 508 1.74 28.33 -0.45
CA THR A 508 1.69 28.32 1.02
C THR A 508 1.71 29.74 1.60
N ASP A 509 2.58 30.59 1.07
CA ASP A 509 2.76 32.00 1.43
C ASP A 509 1.50 32.86 1.11
N ARG A 510 0.67 32.46 0.12
CA ARG A 510 -0.66 33.04 -0.15
C ARG A 510 -1.75 32.49 0.79
N ILE A 511 -1.76 31.19 1.07
CA ILE A 511 -2.74 30.54 1.95
C ILE A 511 -2.69 31.14 3.36
N GLU A 512 -1.50 31.39 3.93
CA GLU A 512 -1.37 32.03 5.24
C GLU A 512 -1.95 33.45 5.26
N ARG A 513 -1.60 34.28 4.27
CA ARG A 513 -2.13 35.66 4.12
C ARG A 513 -3.66 35.67 3.99
N THR A 514 -4.21 34.70 3.25
CA THR A 514 -5.65 34.57 3.04
C THR A 514 -6.39 34.27 4.36
N GLN A 515 -5.79 33.46 5.25
CA GLN A 515 -6.34 33.21 6.59
C GLN A 515 -6.29 34.46 7.48
N GLU A 516 -5.19 35.23 7.46
CA GLU A 516 -5.11 36.51 8.18
C GLU A 516 -6.19 37.51 7.72
N VAL A 517 -6.49 37.55 6.41
CA VAL A 517 -7.55 38.39 5.85
C VAL A 517 -8.94 37.99 6.34
N ILE A 518 -9.27 36.70 6.39
CA ILE A 518 -10.57 36.24 6.92
C ILE A 518 -10.72 36.61 8.40
N GLU A 519 -9.65 36.47 9.21
CA GLU A 519 -9.70 36.95 10.60
C GLU A 519 -9.87 38.47 10.69
N ALA A 520 -9.21 39.25 9.81
CA ALA A 520 -9.30 40.70 9.78
C ALA A 520 -10.71 41.19 9.41
N LEU A 521 -11.34 40.58 8.39
CA LEU A 521 -12.72 40.84 7.98
C LEU A 521 -13.71 40.43 9.09
N SER A 522 -13.51 39.29 9.74
CA SER A 522 -14.32 38.84 10.88
C SER A 522 -14.27 39.82 12.05
N ARG A 523 -13.10 40.42 12.32
CA ARG A 523 -12.91 41.48 13.33
C ARG A 523 -13.55 42.82 12.93
N LEU A 524 -14.00 42.97 11.69
CA LEU A 524 -14.59 44.19 11.12
C LEU A 524 -16.12 44.13 11.00
N GLU A 525 -16.76 42.96 11.17
CA GLU A 525 -18.21 42.77 11.02
C GLU A 525 -19.03 43.77 11.87
N ALA A 526 -18.60 44.02 13.11
CA ALA A 526 -19.23 44.97 14.02
C ALA A 526 -19.13 46.42 13.52
N ASP A 527 -17.95 46.81 13.02
CA ASP A 527 -17.68 48.15 12.48
C ASP A 527 -18.46 48.37 11.17
N LEU A 528 -18.51 47.37 10.29
CA LEU A 528 -19.33 47.36 9.07
C LEU A 528 -20.82 47.47 9.39
N THR A 529 -21.29 46.77 10.44
CA THR A 529 -22.69 46.82 10.91
C THR A 529 -23.05 48.15 11.55
N ALA A 530 -22.10 48.88 12.14
CA ALA A 530 -22.30 50.25 12.59
C ALA A 530 -22.29 51.24 11.41
N THR A 531 -21.36 51.05 10.47
CA THR A 531 -21.22 51.81 9.22
C THR A 531 -22.50 51.78 8.38
N ASP A 532 -23.11 50.62 8.15
CA ASP A 532 -24.36 50.50 7.39
C ASP A 532 -25.55 51.26 8.02
N LYS A 533 -25.53 51.49 9.34
CA LYS A 533 -26.60 52.21 10.06
C LYS A 533 -26.49 53.72 10.01
N VAL A 534 -25.31 54.29 9.75
CA VAL A 534 -25.08 55.75 9.75
C VAL A 534 -26.11 56.53 8.90
N PRO A 535 -26.51 56.08 7.68
CA PRO A 535 -27.53 56.77 6.89
C PRO A 535 -28.94 56.73 7.49
N VAL A 536 -29.26 55.72 8.31
CA VAL A 536 -30.55 55.57 9.02
C VAL A 536 -30.54 56.43 10.27
N VAL A 537 -29.51 56.32 11.11
CA VAL A 537 -29.31 57.15 12.30
C VAL A 537 -29.35 58.64 11.91
N TRP A 538 -28.59 59.05 10.89
CA TRP A 538 -28.67 60.41 10.35
C TRP A 538 -30.09 60.82 9.91
N ALA A 539 -30.86 59.90 9.32
CA ALA A 539 -32.23 60.20 8.88
C ALA A 539 -33.22 60.38 10.05
N GLU A 540 -32.96 59.73 11.18
CA GLU A 540 -33.74 59.80 12.43
C GLU A 540 -33.32 60.96 13.35
N THR A 541 -32.02 61.27 13.47
CA THR A 541 -31.47 62.37 14.29
C THR A 541 -31.67 63.76 13.66
N ARG A 542 -31.59 63.89 12.33
CA ARG A 542 -31.64 65.21 11.65
C ARG A 542 -32.85 66.12 12.00
N PRO A 543 -34.07 65.65 12.37
CA PRO A 543 -35.15 66.55 12.80
C PRO A 543 -34.84 67.30 14.09
N GLU A 544 -33.90 66.82 14.92
CA GLU A 544 -33.46 67.53 16.13
C GLU A 544 -32.60 68.77 15.81
N LEU A 545 -32.22 68.94 14.54
CA LEU A 545 -31.72 70.20 13.97
C LEU A 545 -32.86 71.15 13.52
N GLU A 546 -34.16 70.86 13.75
CA GLU A 546 -35.27 71.80 13.46
C GLU A 546 -35.33 73.00 14.45
N PRO A 547 -35.10 72.86 15.77
CA PRO A 547 -35.11 73.98 16.70
C PRO A 547 -33.99 74.99 16.43
N ILE A 548 -34.31 76.28 16.57
CA ILE A 548 -33.35 77.36 16.29
C ILE A 548 -32.30 77.56 17.40
N GLU A 549 -32.45 76.88 18.54
CA GLU A 549 -31.49 76.93 19.65
C GLU A 549 -30.41 75.87 19.42
N THR A 550 -30.77 74.60 19.14
CA THR A 550 -29.84 73.53 18.70
C THR A 550 -28.99 73.99 17.52
N ARG A 551 -29.58 74.61 16.49
CA ARG A 551 -28.80 75.14 15.34
C ARG A 551 -27.89 76.33 15.66
N ARG A 552 -28.01 77.00 16.82
CA ARG A 552 -27.03 78.02 17.25
C ARG A 552 -25.82 77.37 17.91
N GLU A 553 -26.08 76.34 18.71
CA GLU A 553 -25.08 75.53 19.41
C GLU A 553 -24.22 74.79 18.37
N VAL A 554 -24.86 73.99 17.51
CA VAL A 554 -24.21 73.25 16.42
C VAL A 554 -23.49 74.17 15.42
N GLU A 555 -24.03 75.35 15.06
CA GLU A 555 -23.28 76.32 14.22
C GLU A 555 -21.99 76.80 14.92
N SER A 556 -22.00 76.95 16.25
CA SER A 556 -20.84 77.45 16.99
C SER A 556 -19.70 76.43 17.12
N GLU A 557 -20.00 75.13 17.08
CA GLU A 557 -19.01 74.04 17.20
C GLU A 557 -18.58 73.45 15.85
N THR A 558 -19.46 73.44 14.86
CA THR A 558 -19.17 72.90 13.51
C THR A 558 -18.82 73.97 12.48
N GLY A 559 -19.18 75.24 12.72
CA GLY A 559 -19.12 76.31 11.72
C GLY A 559 -20.15 76.19 10.59
N ILE A 560 -21.02 75.16 10.60
CA ILE A 560 -22.04 74.95 9.57
C ILE A 560 -23.18 75.93 9.80
N ARG A 561 -23.43 76.82 8.83
CA ARG A 561 -24.43 77.88 8.94
C ARG A 561 -25.85 77.35 9.22
N LYS A 562 -26.61 78.08 10.04
CA LYS A 562 -28.04 77.84 10.35
C LYS A 562 -28.94 77.54 9.14
N ASP A 563 -28.71 78.18 7.99
CA ASP A 563 -29.50 77.93 6.79
C ASP A 563 -29.20 76.56 6.15
N ARG A 564 -27.94 76.10 6.22
CA ARG A 564 -27.53 74.76 5.79
C ARG A 564 -28.00 73.69 6.78
N LEU A 565 -27.91 73.95 8.09
CA LEU A 565 -28.45 73.03 9.11
C LEU A 565 -29.97 72.85 8.99
N LEU A 566 -30.71 73.91 8.62
CA LEU A 566 -32.14 73.80 8.30
C LEU A 566 -32.41 73.01 7.00
N GLU A 567 -31.59 73.18 5.94
CA GLU A 567 -31.69 72.32 4.74
C GLU A 567 -31.45 70.83 5.05
N TYR A 568 -30.57 70.53 6.01
CA TYR A 568 -30.31 69.17 6.49
C TYR A 568 -31.48 68.61 7.32
N ALA A 569 -32.00 69.39 8.27
CA ALA A 569 -33.16 69.03 9.10
C ALA A 569 -34.40 68.71 8.24
N ASP A 570 -34.72 69.60 7.29
CA ASP A 570 -35.86 69.44 6.38
C ASP A 570 -35.66 68.31 5.34
N GLY A 571 -34.51 67.63 5.33
CA GLY A 571 -34.14 66.64 4.31
C GLY A 571 -33.99 67.21 2.89
N ARG A 572 -33.96 68.54 2.73
CA ARG A 572 -33.78 69.24 1.44
C ARG A 572 -32.35 69.11 0.90
N ARG A 573 -31.41 68.71 1.74
CA ARG A 573 -30.03 68.36 1.39
C ARG A 573 -29.52 67.28 2.35
N THR A 574 -28.57 66.48 1.88
CA THR A 574 -27.82 65.51 2.70
C THR A 574 -26.36 66.00 2.84
N PRO A 575 -25.72 65.86 4.02
CA PRO A 575 -24.27 66.00 4.16
C PRO A 575 -23.51 64.82 3.50
N TYR A 576 -22.19 64.90 3.53
CA TYR A 576 -21.25 63.80 3.26
C TYR A 576 -20.84 63.13 4.58
N ALA A 577 -20.11 62.01 4.52
CA ALA A 577 -19.68 61.14 5.62
C ALA A 577 -19.28 61.87 6.91
N GLU A 578 -18.06 62.45 6.92
CA GLU A 578 -17.43 63.16 8.04
C GLU A 578 -18.38 64.16 8.71
N ARG A 579 -19.19 64.86 7.90
CA ARG A 579 -20.14 65.88 8.38
C ARG A 579 -21.47 65.32 8.86
N ALA A 580 -21.85 64.11 8.46
CA ALA A 580 -23.03 63.43 8.97
C ALA A 580 -22.73 62.85 10.35
N GLU A 581 -21.65 62.07 10.45
CA GLU A 581 -21.18 61.43 11.68
C GLU A 581 -20.95 62.48 12.77
N ARG A 582 -20.18 63.53 12.46
CA ARG A 582 -19.93 64.65 13.39
C ARG A 582 -21.19 65.46 13.75
N LEU A 583 -22.27 65.39 12.97
CA LEU A 583 -23.56 65.99 13.34
C LEU A 583 -24.44 65.05 14.18
N VAL A 584 -24.32 63.73 14.01
CA VAL A 584 -25.00 62.73 14.87
C VAL A 584 -24.42 62.79 16.28
N GLY A 585 -23.09 62.67 16.42
CA GLY A 585 -22.43 62.65 17.73
C GLY A 585 -22.59 63.94 18.56
N LEU A 586 -22.87 65.09 17.90
CA LEU A 586 -23.13 66.38 18.58
C LEU A 586 -24.61 66.60 18.95
N VAL A 587 -25.53 65.74 18.51
CA VAL A 587 -26.98 65.95 18.68
C VAL A 587 -27.65 64.79 19.42
N ALA A 588 -27.30 63.55 19.09
CA ALA A 588 -27.87 62.34 19.70
C ALA A 588 -27.01 61.68 20.79
N ASP A 589 -25.72 62.08 20.93
CA ASP A 589 -24.75 61.47 21.87
C ASP A 589 -24.53 59.96 21.60
N GLU A 590 -24.67 59.53 20.33
CA GLU A 590 -24.41 58.14 19.89
C GLU A 590 -22.95 57.92 19.45
N GLU A 591 -22.42 56.72 19.73
CA GLU A 591 -21.08 56.30 19.28
C GLU A 591 -21.05 56.08 17.75
N LEU A 592 -19.96 56.53 17.12
CA LEU A 592 -19.78 56.53 15.67
C LEU A 592 -18.81 55.40 15.24
N PRO A 593 -18.99 54.81 14.04
CA PRO A 593 -18.07 53.81 13.52
C PRO A 593 -16.69 54.37 13.18
N ASP A 594 -15.68 53.51 13.24
CA ASP A 594 -14.30 53.80 12.81
C ASP A 594 -14.15 53.55 11.29
N THR A 595 -14.68 54.50 10.50
CA THR A 595 -14.67 54.42 9.02
C THR A 595 -13.25 54.38 8.44
N ASP A 596 -12.28 55.05 9.07
CA ASP A 596 -10.86 55.03 8.67
C ASP A 596 -10.28 53.61 8.80
N ARG A 597 -10.55 52.92 9.92
CA ARG A 597 -10.13 51.53 10.12
C ARG A 597 -10.81 50.58 9.13
N VAL A 598 -12.08 50.80 8.79
CA VAL A 598 -12.77 50.04 7.74
C VAL A 598 -12.09 50.22 6.38
N GLN A 599 -11.77 51.45 5.97
CA GLN A 599 -11.04 51.72 4.73
C GLN A 599 -9.63 51.11 4.73
N GLN A 600 -8.93 51.13 5.87
CA GLN A 600 -7.59 50.54 5.96
C GLN A 600 -7.62 49.01 5.85
N THR A 601 -8.42 48.34 6.69
CA THR A 601 -8.49 46.86 6.69
C THR A 601 -8.95 46.28 5.35
N LEU A 602 -9.84 46.97 4.62
CA LEU A 602 -10.26 46.53 3.28
C LEU A 602 -9.19 46.77 2.20
N ARG A 603 -8.25 47.70 2.37
CA ARG A 603 -7.08 47.84 1.48
C ARG A 603 -6.00 46.82 1.79
N ASP A 604 -5.67 46.64 3.06
CA ASP A 604 -4.70 45.63 3.51
C ASP A 604 -5.13 44.22 3.03
N ALA A 605 -6.44 43.94 3.05
CA ALA A 605 -7.01 42.71 2.49
C ALA A 605 -6.87 42.56 0.97
N ILE A 606 -7.04 43.65 0.21
CA ILE A 606 -6.85 43.64 -1.25
C ILE A 606 -5.38 43.37 -1.61
N ASP A 607 -4.45 44.06 -0.94
CA ASP A 607 -3.02 43.91 -1.18
C ASP A 607 -2.49 42.53 -0.73
N ALA A 608 -3.03 41.95 0.36
CA ALA A 608 -2.61 40.63 0.85
C ALA A 608 -3.11 39.46 -0.02
N LEU A 609 -4.34 39.56 -0.56
CA LEU A 609 -4.87 38.62 -1.55
C LEU A 609 -4.31 38.85 -2.96
N ASP A 610 -3.73 40.03 -3.23
CA ASP A 610 -3.15 40.43 -4.53
C ASP A 610 -4.19 40.43 -5.67
N VAL A 611 -5.39 40.91 -5.33
CA VAL A 611 -6.55 40.95 -6.23
C VAL A 611 -6.77 42.34 -6.78
N THR A 612 -7.16 42.46 -8.06
CA THR A 612 -7.53 43.76 -8.63
C THR A 612 -8.87 44.26 -8.11
N HIS A 613 -9.06 45.58 -8.07
CA HIS A 613 -10.37 46.18 -7.76
C HIS A 613 -11.48 45.66 -8.69
N GLU A 614 -11.15 45.36 -9.96
CA GLU A 614 -12.04 44.72 -10.92
C GLU A 614 -12.53 43.35 -10.44
N GLN A 615 -11.62 42.45 -10.00
CA GLN A 615 -11.98 41.13 -9.44
C GLN A 615 -12.84 41.25 -8.17
N VAL A 616 -12.51 42.18 -7.27
CA VAL A 616 -13.33 42.47 -6.07
C VAL A 616 -14.75 42.91 -6.43
N THR A 617 -14.94 43.54 -7.60
CA THR A 617 -16.28 43.91 -8.09
C THR A 617 -17.01 42.86 -8.91
N ASP A 618 -16.41 41.71 -9.23
CA ASP A 618 -17.10 40.72 -10.05
C ASP A 618 -18.35 40.15 -9.35
N GLY A 619 -19.37 39.87 -10.15
CA GLY A 619 -20.73 39.56 -9.69
C GLY A 619 -21.54 40.75 -9.13
N THR A 620 -20.95 41.94 -8.97
CA THR A 620 -21.62 43.09 -8.34
C THR A 620 -22.21 44.10 -9.34
N HIS A 621 -22.73 45.22 -8.83
CA HIS A 621 -23.15 46.39 -9.63
C HIS A 621 -22.18 47.58 -9.50
N MET A 622 -20.97 47.35 -8.98
CA MET A 622 -19.90 48.33 -8.84
C MET A 622 -18.85 48.15 -9.95
N LEU A 623 -18.08 49.19 -10.23
CA LEU A 623 -16.86 49.11 -11.04
C LEU A 623 -15.63 49.13 -10.11
N GLY A 624 -14.46 48.64 -10.55
CA GLY A 624 -13.22 48.75 -9.76
C GLY A 624 -12.90 50.20 -9.34
N THR A 625 -13.31 51.18 -10.14
CA THR A 625 -13.25 52.61 -9.79
C THR A 625 -14.24 53.05 -8.68
N ASP A 626 -15.40 52.39 -8.50
CA ASP A 626 -16.25 52.62 -7.32
C ASP A 626 -15.55 52.16 -6.03
N VAL A 627 -14.85 51.01 -6.06
CA VAL A 627 -14.08 50.50 -4.92
C VAL A 627 -12.89 51.39 -4.62
N SER A 628 -12.10 51.75 -5.65
CA SER A 628 -10.94 52.62 -5.48
C SER A 628 -11.30 53.97 -4.86
N ASN A 629 -12.42 54.60 -5.27
CA ASN A 629 -12.91 55.82 -4.64
C ASN A 629 -13.43 55.56 -3.20
N LEU A 630 -14.19 54.47 -2.98
CA LEU A 630 -14.74 54.13 -1.66
C LEU A 630 -13.67 53.91 -0.59
N LEU A 631 -12.50 53.37 -0.97
CA LEU A 631 -11.39 53.05 -0.06
C LEU A 631 -10.33 54.17 0.05
N ASN A 632 -10.40 55.24 -0.75
CA ASN A 632 -9.34 56.27 -0.80
C ASN A 632 -9.82 57.74 -0.81
N ASP A 633 -11.13 58.02 -0.88
CA ASP A 633 -11.68 59.37 -0.67
C ASP A 633 -12.05 59.60 0.82
N ASP A 634 -11.65 60.74 1.39
CA ASP A 634 -11.95 61.12 2.79
C ASP A 634 -13.42 61.58 3.03
N ASP A 635 -14.09 62.17 2.03
CA ASP A 635 -15.43 62.80 2.14
C ASP A 635 -16.46 62.05 1.27
N ILE A 636 -16.68 60.75 1.53
CA ILE A 636 -17.63 59.92 0.75
C ILE A 636 -19.10 60.32 0.97
N GLN A 637 -19.98 59.90 0.07
CA GLN A 637 -21.42 60.16 0.19
C GLN A 637 -22.08 59.17 1.16
N LEU A 638 -22.96 59.62 2.05
CA LEU A 638 -23.68 58.75 3.01
C LEU A 638 -24.32 57.49 2.38
N ARG A 639 -24.86 57.61 1.17
CA ARG A 639 -25.46 56.48 0.42
C ARG A 639 -24.46 55.41 -0.05
N SER A 640 -23.16 55.61 0.16
CA SER A 640 -22.09 54.66 -0.17
C SER A 640 -21.71 53.75 1.00
N PHE A 641 -22.11 54.06 2.25
CA PHE A 641 -21.75 53.27 3.44
C PHE A 641 -22.10 51.76 3.31
N PRO A 642 -23.28 51.36 2.78
CA PRO A 642 -23.60 49.94 2.56
C PRO A 642 -22.66 49.21 1.58
N ARG A 643 -21.88 49.94 0.78
CA ARG A 643 -20.91 49.35 -0.16
C ARG A 643 -19.68 48.79 0.55
N PHE A 644 -19.34 49.25 1.77
CA PHE A 644 -18.23 48.66 2.53
C PHE A 644 -18.52 47.20 2.88
N ALA A 645 -19.75 46.90 3.34
CA ALA A 645 -20.19 45.52 3.58
C ALA A 645 -20.25 44.69 2.28
N THR A 646 -20.55 45.32 1.15
CA THR A 646 -20.50 44.66 -0.17
C THR A 646 -19.06 44.27 -0.56
N VAL A 647 -18.09 45.18 -0.38
CA VAL A 647 -16.67 44.91 -0.66
C VAL A 647 -16.10 43.87 0.30
N ALA A 648 -16.39 44.00 1.61
CA ALA A 648 -15.98 43.03 2.62
C ALA A 648 -16.48 41.62 2.29
N SER A 649 -17.77 41.47 1.95
CA SER A 649 -18.37 40.18 1.60
C SER A 649 -17.79 39.58 0.31
N ARG A 650 -17.40 40.39 -0.69
CA ARG A 650 -16.69 39.87 -1.87
C ARG A 650 -15.26 39.44 -1.56
N LEU A 651 -14.53 40.18 -0.73
CA LEU A 651 -13.19 39.77 -0.26
C LEU A 651 -13.26 38.48 0.56
N GLU A 652 -14.25 38.35 1.45
CA GLU A 652 -14.55 37.12 2.20
C GLU A 652 -14.88 35.95 1.26
N THR A 653 -15.64 36.20 0.18
CA THR A 653 -15.93 35.17 -0.83
C THR A 653 -14.65 34.69 -1.51
N VAL A 654 -13.83 35.62 -2.05
CA VAL A 654 -12.59 35.28 -2.78
C VAL A 654 -11.58 34.59 -1.85
N ALA A 655 -11.45 35.05 -0.61
CA ALA A 655 -10.62 34.38 0.39
C ALA A 655 -11.13 32.98 0.74
N THR A 656 -12.46 32.73 0.69
CA THR A 656 -13.03 31.39 0.87
C THR A 656 -12.80 30.50 -0.35
N GLU A 657 -12.85 31.06 -1.56
CA GLU A 657 -12.55 30.38 -2.83
C GLU A 657 -11.07 29.96 -2.90
N MET A 658 -10.14 30.83 -2.45
CA MET A 658 -8.71 30.53 -2.28
C MET A 658 -8.41 29.48 -1.19
N LEU A 659 -9.33 29.24 -0.25
CA LEU A 659 -9.23 28.20 0.79
C LEU A 659 -10.17 27.01 0.52
N SER A 660 -10.53 26.79 -0.74
CA SER A 660 -11.30 25.62 -1.18
C SER A 660 -10.56 24.30 -0.94
N MET A 661 -11.30 23.18 -0.91
CA MET A 661 -10.67 21.86 -0.80
C MET A 661 -9.83 21.55 -2.03
N ASP A 662 -10.31 21.94 -3.20
CA ASP A 662 -9.70 21.77 -4.52
C ASP A 662 -8.25 22.31 -4.52
N VAL A 663 -8.05 23.57 -4.12
CA VAL A 663 -6.72 24.19 -3.94
C VAL A 663 -5.84 23.44 -2.93
N LEU A 664 -6.43 22.92 -1.84
CA LEU A 664 -5.71 22.13 -0.84
C LEU A 664 -5.42 20.69 -1.30
N GLU A 665 -6.06 20.21 -2.37
CA GLU A 665 -5.79 18.92 -3.01
C GLU A 665 -4.78 19.07 -4.14
N ASP A 666 -4.79 20.18 -4.90
CA ASP A 666 -3.71 20.56 -5.82
C ASP A 666 -2.36 20.70 -5.09
N ILE A 667 -2.32 21.48 -4.00
CA ILE A 667 -1.10 21.65 -3.19
C ILE A 667 -0.56 20.29 -2.73
N ARG A 668 -1.40 19.44 -2.11
CA ARG A 668 -0.98 18.09 -1.65
C ARG A 668 -0.54 17.17 -2.79
N THR A 669 -1.07 17.37 -4.00
CA THR A 669 -0.76 16.55 -5.17
C THR A 669 0.60 16.90 -5.72
N LEU A 670 0.89 18.20 -5.87
CA LEU A 670 2.20 18.69 -6.30
C LEU A 670 3.28 18.44 -5.24
N ASP A 671 2.97 18.66 -3.97
CA ASP A 671 3.81 18.38 -2.79
C ASP A 671 4.27 16.91 -2.75
N ARG A 672 3.33 15.97 -2.85
CA ARG A 672 3.63 14.53 -3.01
C ARG A 672 4.48 14.22 -4.22
N LEU A 673 4.31 14.90 -5.35
CA LEU A 673 5.08 14.64 -6.56
C LEU A 673 6.53 15.13 -6.47
N VAL A 674 6.79 16.12 -5.61
CA VAL A 674 8.14 16.57 -5.23
C VAL A 674 8.76 15.66 -4.18
N GLU A 675 8.04 15.31 -3.10
CA GLU A 675 8.59 14.48 -2.02
C GLU A 675 8.73 12.99 -2.37
N SER A 676 7.92 12.45 -3.29
CA SER A 676 7.85 11.00 -3.53
C SER A 676 9.01 10.45 -4.37
N SER A 677 9.52 9.29 -3.94
CA SER A 677 10.53 8.52 -4.68
C SER A 677 9.95 7.74 -5.88
N LEU A 678 9.02 8.36 -6.63
CA LEU A 678 8.25 7.73 -7.71
C LEU A 678 8.73 8.16 -9.11
N TYR A 679 9.29 7.21 -9.85
CA TYR A 679 9.56 7.31 -11.28
C TYR A 679 8.30 7.00 -12.10
N PHE A 680 8.08 7.69 -13.22
CA PHE A 680 6.90 7.48 -14.06
C PHE A 680 7.26 6.90 -15.43
N ASP A 681 6.74 5.71 -15.70
CA ASP A 681 7.08 4.88 -16.84
C ASP A 681 5.88 4.71 -17.78
N GLU A 682 6.14 4.77 -19.08
CA GLU A 682 5.13 4.94 -20.11
C GLU A 682 4.60 3.58 -20.57
N VAL A 683 3.28 3.36 -20.52
CA VAL A 683 2.63 2.14 -20.99
C VAL A 683 2.76 2.06 -22.51
N THR A 684 3.30 0.94 -22.99
CA THR A 684 3.59 0.67 -24.42
C THR A 684 2.84 -0.53 -24.98
N GLY A 685 1.94 -1.12 -24.17
CA GLY A 685 1.00 -2.15 -24.58
C GLY A 685 0.24 -2.72 -23.39
N VAL A 686 -1.03 -3.07 -23.62
CA VAL A 686 -1.92 -3.74 -22.67
C VAL A 686 -2.56 -4.91 -23.40
N GLU A 687 -2.37 -6.13 -22.90
CA GLU A 687 -2.84 -7.36 -23.53
C GLU A 687 -3.74 -8.15 -22.57
N HIS A 688 -4.98 -8.44 -22.99
CA HIS A 688 -5.91 -9.30 -22.25
C HIS A 688 -5.73 -10.76 -22.67
N GLU A 689 -5.55 -11.64 -21.69
CA GLU A 689 -5.35 -13.08 -21.88
C GLU A 689 -6.45 -13.86 -21.16
N GLN A 690 -7.32 -14.53 -21.93
CA GLN A 690 -8.35 -15.44 -21.42
C GLN A 690 -7.81 -16.86 -21.26
N ASP A 691 -6.69 -16.98 -20.54
CA ASP A 691 -6.05 -18.24 -20.16
C ASP A 691 -6.03 -18.36 -18.64
N SER A 692 -6.54 -19.48 -18.12
CA SER A 692 -6.72 -19.72 -16.69
C SER A 692 -5.37 -19.84 -15.97
N ARG A 693 -5.02 -18.85 -15.13
CA ARG A 693 -3.73 -18.75 -14.41
C ARG A 693 -3.93 -18.68 -12.90
N ARG A 694 -2.95 -19.19 -12.13
CA ARG A 694 -2.92 -19.01 -10.67
C ARG A 694 -2.39 -17.62 -10.31
N VAL A 695 -3.16 -16.88 -9.51
CA VAL A 695 -2.88 -15.51 -9.09
C VAL A 695 -3.05 -15.39 -7.57
N TYR A 696 -2.33 -14.43 -6.98
CA TYR A 696 -2.12 -14.33 -5.54
C TYR A 696 -2.27 -12.89 -5.03
N ASP A 697 -2.53 -12.74 -3.72
CA ASP A 697 -2.63 -11.49 -2.95
C ASP A 697 -1.85 -11.61 -1.62
N LEU A 698 -1.29 -10.49 -1.16
CA LEU A 698 -0.74 -10.31 0.19
C LEU A 698 -1.40 -9.08 0.81
N THR A 699 -2.25 -9.27 1.82
CA THR A 699 -3.02 -8.20 2.44
C THR A 699 -2.18 -7.46 3.48
N VAL A 700 -1.47 -6.43 3.02
CA VAL A 700 -0.77 -5.48 3.89
C VAL A 700 -1.75 -4.56 4.63
N PRO A 701 -1.50 -4.22 5.91
CA PRO A 701 -2.41 -3.35 6.67
C PRO A 701 -2.31 -1.83 6.40
N LYS A 702 -3.26 -1.08 6.97
CA LYS A 702 -3.34 0.40 6.97
C LYS A 702 -3.49 0.99 5.54
N SER A 703 -2.81 2.10 5.26
CA SER A 703 -2.80 2.85 3.98
C SER A 703 -1.70 2.38 3.01
N ARG A 704 -1.06 1.24 3.27
CA ARG A 704 0.09 0.74 2.51
C ARG A 704 -0.37 0.17 1.17
N ASN A 705 0.02 0.83 0.09
CA ASN A 705 -0.39 0.51 -1.27
C ASN A 705 0.78 -0.03 -2.11
N TYR A 706 0.46 -0.43 -3.34
CA TYR A 706 1.39 -0.96 -4.32
C TYR A 706 1.62 -0.09 -5.53
N VAL A 707 2.80 -0.23 -6.11
CA VAL A 707 3.25 0.57 -7.24
C VAL A 707 3.51 -0.38 -8.41
N ALA A 708 3.39 0.13 -9.65
CA ALA A 708 3.44 -0.72 -10.83
C ALA A 708 4.88 -1.18 -11.17
N GLY A 709 4.97 -2.14 -12.09
CA GLY A 709 6.23 -2.64 -12.63
C GLY A 709 6.72 -3.90 -11.94
N HIS A 710 8.04 -4.09 -11.89
CA HIS A 710 8.66 -5.32 -11.39
C HIS A 710 8.77 -5.39 -9.85
N VAL A 711 8.04 -4.55 -9.09
CA VAL A 711 8.02 -4.48 -7.61
C VAL A 711 6.55 -4.49 -7.10
N PRO A 712 5.93 -5.66 -6.82
CA PRO A 712 4.47 -5.88 -6.86
C PRO A 712 3.80 -6.38 -5.54
N THR A 713 2.61 -5.88 -5.21
CA THR A 713 2.02 -5.62 -3.80
C THR A 713 0.47 -5.97 -4.15
N VAL A 714 -0.34 -6.47 -3.17
CA VAL A 714 -1.83 -6.54 -3.21
C VAL A 714 -2.51 -6.07 -1.86
N MET A 715 -3.86 -6.08 -1.62
CA MET A 715 -4.54 -5.49 -0.41
C MET A 715 -6.06 -5.83 -0.22
N HIS A 716 -6.60 -5.96 1.03
CA HIS A 716 -8.04 -5.66 1.31
C HIS A 716 -8.51 -5.36 2.78
N ASN A 717 -9.83 -5.16 2.91
CA ASN A 717 -10.67 -5.00 4.12
C ASN A 717 -11.62 -6.22 4.30
N THR A 718 -12.23 -6.53 5.47
CA THR A 718 -12.74 -5.59 6.52
C THR A 718 -12.52 -6.02 7.98
N THR A 719 -12.16 -7.28 8.29
CA THR A 719 -11.52 -7.68 9.58
C THR A 719 -10.37 -6.73 9.94
N CYS A 720 -9.79 -6.13 8.90
CA CYS A 720 -9.07 -4.86 8.85
C CYS A 720 -9.47 -3.76 9.86
N ALA A 721 -10.70 -3.61 10.38
CA ALA A 721 -10.94 -2.62 11.45
C ALA A 721 -10.19 -2.97 12.75
N SER A 722 -10.35 -4.21 13.23
CA SER A 722 -9.67 -4.74 14.42
C SER A 722 -8.25 -5.22 14.10
N ALA A 723 -7.96 -5.57 12.84
CA ALA A 723 -6.58 -5.82 12.41
C ALA A 723 -5.78 -4.51 12.28
N ILE A 724 -6.35 -3.39 11.77
CA ILE A 724 -5.76 -2.03 11.85
C ILE A 724 -5.47 -1.68 13.30
N ALA A 725 -6.33 -2.04 14.26
CA ALA A 725 -6.07 -1.80 15.68
C ALA A 725 -4.90 -2.62 16.21
N ARG A 726 -4.89 -3.95 15.98
CA ARG A 726 -3.79 -4.86 16.38
C ARG A 726 -2.46 -4.49 15.71
N GLU A 727 -2.52 -3.97 14.50
CA GLU A 727 -1.39 -3.48 13.70
C GLU A 727 -0.91 -2.07 14.10
N LEU A 728 -1.81 -1.18 14.53
CA LEU A 728 -1.44 0.16 14.99
C LEU A 728 -0.80 0.14 16.38
N TYR A 729 -1.10 -0.89 17.18
CA TYR A 729 -0.85 -0.88 18.62
C TYR A 729 -0.18 -2.16 19.18
N GLY A 730 0.02 -3.21 18.37
CA GLY A 730 0.70 -4.45 18.76
C GLY A 730 -0.06 -5.26 19.82
N GLU A 731 0.67 -5.90 20.74
CA GLU A 731 0.06 -6.64 21.87
C GLU A 731 -0.75 -5.70 22.79
N ASP A 732 -0.33 -4.44 22.95
CA ASP A 732 -0.98 -3.41 23.79
C ASP A 732 -2.19 -2.74 23.09
N TRP A 733 -2.79 -3.37 22.07
CA TRP A 733 -3.92 -2.80 21.33
C TRP A 733 -5.19 -2.61 22.18
N GLU A 734 -5.42 -3.46 23.18
CA GLU A 734 -6.63 -3.41 24.02
C GLU A 734 -6.68 -2.17 24.94
N ASP A 735 -5.52 -1.58 25.28
CA ASP A 735 -5.44 -0.30 26.04
C ASP A 735 -5.62 0.95 25.13
N ASN A 736 -5.53 0.75 23.81
CA ASN A 736 -5.47 1.80 22.80
C ASN A 736 -6.64 1.79 21.79
N PHE A 737 -7.45 0.73 21.80
CA PHE A 737 -8.66 0.56 21.00
C PHE A 737 -9.87 0.34 21.93
N LEU A 738 -10.85 1.25 21.89
CA LEU A 738 -12.10 1.12 22.64
C LEU A 738 -13.26 0.83 21.69
N GLU A 739 -13.75 -0.40 21.71
CA GLU A 739 -14.97 -0.81 21.01
C GLU A 739 -16.22 -0.46 21.84
N LEU A 740 -17.25 0.05 21.16
CA LEU A 740 -18.57 0.38 21.72
C LEU A 740 -19.64 0.07 20.66
N ASN A 741 -20.56 -0.86 20.91
CA ASN A 741 -21.73 -0.99 20.03
C ASN A 741 -22.77 0.10 20.36
N ALA A 742 -23.22 0.82 19.33
CA ALA A 742 -24.09 1.98 19.46
C ALA A 742 -25.59 1.65 19.59
N SER A 743 -25.99 0.41 19.31
CA SER A 743 -27.39 -0.06 19.42
C SER A 743 -27.77 -0.51 20.84
N ASP A 744 -26.82 -0.75 21.75
CA ASP A 744 -27.09 -0.92 23.18
C ASP A 744 -27.05 0.42 23.95
N GLU A 745 -25.93 1.15 23.88
CA GLU A 745 -25.68 2.33 24.73
C GLU A 745 -26.13 3.67 24.11
N ARG A 746 -27.37 3.71 23.59
CA ARG A 746 -27.99 4.80 22.79
C ARG A 746 -28.08 6.21 23.44
N GLY A 747 -27.56 6.39 24.65
CA GLY A 747 -27.76 7.58 25.49
C GLY A 747 -26.75 8.70 25.24
N ILE A 748 -27.22 9.95 25.17
CA ILE A 748 -26.37 11.14 24.93
C ILE A 748 -25.27 11.33 26.00
N ASP A 749 -25.49 10.78 27.20
CA ASP A 749 -24.56 10.89 28.33
C ASP A 749 -23.44 9.84 28.27
N VAL A 750 -23.63 8.70 27.60
CA VAL A 750 -22.56 7.71 27.34
C VAL A 750 -21.48 8.32 26.46
N VAL A 751 -21.90 8.99 25.38
CA VAL A 751 -21.03 9.77 24.48
C VAL A 751 -20.31 10.91 25.23
N ARG A 752 -20.93 11.46 26.29
CA ARG A 752 -20.38 12.58 27.06
C ARG A 752 -19.45 12.19 28.20
N ASP A 753 -19.56 10.98 28.75
CA ASP A 753 -18.76 10.59 29.91
C ASP A 753 -17.82 9.43 29.59
N ARG A 754 -18.26 8.40 28.84
CA ARG A 754 -17.46 7.20 28.55
C ARG A 754 -16.44 7.46 27.44
N ILE A 755 -16.91 7.82 26.25
CA ILE A 755 -16.07 8.26 25.11
C ILE A 755 -15.17 9.44 25.55
N LYS A 756 -15.71 10.37 26.34
CA LYS A 756 -15.00 11.58 26.77
C LYS A 756 -13.95 11.33 27.85
N SER A 757 -14.09 10.30 28.68
CA SER A 757 -13.05 9.92 29.65
C SER A 757 -11.92 9.15 28.96
N PHE A 758 -12.23 8.22 28.05
CA PHE A 758 -11.23 7.57 27.22
C PHE A 758 -10.47 8.56 26.32
N ALA A 759 -11.14 9.61 25.84
CA ALA A 759 -10.52 10.72 25.11
C ALA A 759 -9.64 11.66 25.96
N ARG A 760 -9.77 11.65 27.30
CA ARG A 760 -9.13 12.62 28.21
C ARG A 760 -8.07 12.04 29.14
N THR A 761 -8.16 10.77 29.49
CA THR A 761 -7.13 10.08 30.26
C THR A 761 -5.84 10.07 29.45
N SER A 762 -4.78 10.71 29.95
CA SER A 762 -3.49 10.73 29.25
C SER A 762 -2.95 9.32 29.05
N PHE A 763 -2.82 8.95 27.78
CA PHE A 763 -2.02 7.84 27.28
C PHE A 763 -0.64 8.38 26.86
N GLY A 764 0.31 7.49 26.63
CA GLY A 764 1.64 7.83 26.11
C GLY A 764 2.21 6.64 25.35
N GLY A 765 2.80 6.90 24.19
CA GLY A 765 3.25 5.86 23.23
C GLY A 765 2.45 5.82 21.93
N VAL A 766 1.24 6.41 21.90
CA VAL A 766 0.42 6.58 20.68
C VAL A 766 -0.12 8.00 20.60
N ASP A 767 -0.23 8.59 19.40
CA ASP A 767 -0.77 9.94 19.21
C ASP A 767 -2.29 9.99 19.36
N HIS A 768 -2.96 8.94 18.88
CA HIS A 768 -4.40 8.80 18.96
C HIS A 768 -4.75 7.36 19.31
N ARG A 769 -5.70 7.21 20.24
CA ARG A 769 -6.44 5.96 20.42
C ARG A 769 -7.54 5.84 19.37
N ILE A 770 -8.05 4.64 19.11
CA ILE A 770 -9.23 4.43 18.27
C ILE A 770 -10.44 4.18 19.17
N ILE A 771 -11.57 4.74 18.78
CA ILE A 771 -12.89 4.31 19.24
C ILE A 771 -13.64 3.69 18.05
N PHE A 772 -13.91 2.39 18.10
CA PHE A 772 -14.79 1.74 17.12
C PHE A 772 -16.23 1.82 17.62
N LEU A 773 -17.13 2.38 16.81
CA LEU A 773 -18.56 2.46 17.05
C LEU A 773 -19.30 1.61 16.03
N ASP A 774 -19.64 0.38 16.40
CA ASP A 774 -20.46 -0.50 15.56
C ASP A 774 -21.95 -0.08 15.60
N GLU A 775 -22.68 -0.36 14.52
CA GLU A 775 -24.10 -0.02 14.32
C GLU A 775 -24.43 1.46 14.58
N ALA A 776 -23.56 2.37 14.12
CA ALA A 776 -23.66 3.81 14.35
C ALA A 776 -24.97 4.45 13.83
N ASP A 777 -25.65 3.79 12.88
CA ASP A 777 -26.97 4.17 12.36
C ASP A 777 -28.14 3.89 13.32
N ALA A 778 -27.90 3.21 14.45
CA ALA A 778 -28.86 3.05 15.54
C ALA A 778 -28.97 4.29 16.46
N LEU A 779 -28.04 5.26 16.37
CA LEU A 779 -28.03 6.45 17.21
C LEU A 779 -29.08 7.48 16.80
N THR A 780 -29.77 8.07 17.79
CA THR A 780 -30.69 9.20 17.56
C THR A 780 -29.96 10.42 17.01
N SER A 781 -30.62 11.26 16.20
CA SER A 781 -29.98 12.41 15.55
C SER A 781 -29.36 13.43 16.53
N ASP A 782 -29.93 13.60 17.73
CA ASP A 782 -29.33 14.41 18.80
C ASP A 782 -28.09 13.76 19.41
N ALA A 783 -28.09 12.42 19.56
CA ALA A 783 -26.93 11.66 20.02
C ALA A 783 -25.82 11.67 18.95
N GLN A 784 -26.14 11.48 17.67
CA GLN A 784 -25.22 11.70 16.55
C GLN A 784 -24.71 13.14 16.53
N GLY A 785 -25.56 14.15 16.75
CA GLY A 785 -25.15 15.54 16.89
C GLY A 785 -24.25 15.82 18.10
N ALA A 786 -24.30 15.02 19.16
CA ALA A 786 -23.38 15.09 20.30
C ALA A 786 -22.08 14.30 20.05
N LEU A 787 -22.18 13.16 19.36
CA LEU A 787 -21.07 12.34 18.91
C LEU A 787 -20.20 13.12 17.93
N ARG A 788 -20.79 13.76 16.90
CA ARG A 788 -20.11 14.70 15.99
C ARG A 788 -19.29 15.75 16.74
N ARG A 789 -19.88 16.40 17.75
CA ARG A 789 -19.18 17.41 18.57
C ARG A 789 -18.09 16.83 19.47
N THR A 790 -18.13 15.53 19.77
CA THR A 790 -17.14 14.82 20.57
C THR A 790 -16.01 14.27 19.69
N MET A 791 -16.34 13.74 18.52
CA MET A 791 -15.43 13.49 17.39
C MET A 791 -14.66 14.76 17.04
N GLU A 792 -15.33 15.89 16.85
CA GLU A 792 -14.70 17.21 16.63
C GLU A 792 -13.81 17.61 17.83
N GLN A 793 -14.35 17.66 19.06
CA GLN A 793 -13.60 18.12 20.24
C GLN A 793 -12.37 17.27 20.59
N PHE A 794 -12.40 15.97 20.29
CA PHE A 794 -11.32 15.02 20.63
C PHE A 794 -10.66 14.37 19.43
N SER A 795 -10.87 14.91 18.22
CA SER A 795 -10.19 14.52 16.98
C SER A 795 -8.66 14.55 17.09
N ASN A 796 -8.11 15.33 18.02
CA ASN A 796 -6.67 15.42 18.28
C ASN A 796 -6.15 14.34 19.26
N ASN A 797 -7.03 13.65 19.98
CA ASN A 797 -6.69 12.59 20.94
C ASN A 797 -7.19 11.21 20.50
N VAL A 798 -8.21 11.16 19.63
CA VAL A 798 -8.92 9.92 19.30
C VAL A 798 -9.38 9.92 17.84
N ARG A 799 -9.11 8.83 17.14
CA ARG A 799 -9.73 8.46 15.86
C ARG A 799 -11.04 7.74 16.16
N PHE A 800 -12.01 7.81 15.25
CA PHE A 800 -13.20 6.95 15.35
C PHE A 800 -13.33 6.16 14.07
N ILE A 801 -13.76 4.92 14.21
CA ILE A 801 -14.21 4.06 13.12
C ILE A 801 -15.69 3.82 13.39
N LEU A 802 -16.54 3.99 12.39
CA LEU A 802 -17.96 3.69 12.47
C LEU A 802 -18.25 2.49 11.56
N SER A 803 -19.22 1.68 11.94
CA SER A 803 -19.84 0.67 11.07
C SER A 803 -21.36 0.94 11.04
N CYS A 804 -21.98 0.73 9.88
CA CYS A 804 -23.41 0.93 9.68
C CYS A 804 -23.95 -0.02 8.61
N ASN A 805 -25.24 -0.36 8.69
CA ASN A 805 -25.88 -1.12 7.62
C ASN A 805 -26.50 -0.19 6.56
N TYR A 806 -26.94 1.01 6.97
CA TYR A 806 -27.53 2.00 6.07
C TYR A 806 -26.87 3.36 6.25
N SER A 807 -25.87 3.69 5.40
CA SER A 807 -25.17 4.98 5.50
C SER A 807 -26.12 6.19 5.48
N SER A 808 -27.25 6.09 4.77
CA SER A 808 -28.33 7.08 4.70
C SER A 808 -29.08 7.36 6.01
N ARG A 809 -28.84 6.59 7.07
CA ARG A 809 -29.36 6.83 8.44
C ARG A 809 -28.34 7.52 9.36
N ILE A 810 -27.08 7.61 8.94
CA ILE A 810 -26.08 8.48 9.55
C ILE A 810 -26.36 9.92 9.08
N ILE A 811 -26.41 10.88 10.00
CA ILE A 811 -26.66 12.28 9.64
C ILE A 811 -25.56 12.79 8.71
N ASP A 812 -25.91 13.57 7.69
CA ASP A 812 -24.93 14.10 6.72
C ASP A 812 -23.73 14.79 7.37
N PRO A 813 -23.86 15.54 8.50
CA PRO A 813 -22.69 16.09 9.20
C PRO A 813 -21.74 15.07 9.83
N ILE A 814 -22.13 13.81 10.04
CA ILE A 814 -21.22 12.70 10.35
C ILE A 814 -20.70 12.07 9.07
N GLN A 815 -21.55 11.78 8.07
CA GLN A 815 -21.08 11.23 6.78
C GLN A 815 -20.03 12.15 6.12
N SER A 816 -20.22 13.46 6.11
CA SER A 816 -19.26 14.47 5.62
C SER A 816 -18.00 14.61 6.49
N ARG A 817 -17.88 13.83 7.57
CA ARG A 817 -16.72 13.73 8.46
C ARG A 817 -16.22 12.27 8.54
N CYS A 818 -16.72 11.37 7.71
CA CYS A 818 -16.32 9.97 7.66
C CYS A 818 -16.02 9.52 6.22
N ALA A 819 -14.93 8.78 6.01
CA ALA A 819 -14.70 8.08 4.74
C ALA A 819 -15.64 6.87 4.65
N VAL A 820 -16.55 6.85 3.66
CA VAL A 820 -17.60 5.83 3.55
C VAL A 820 -17.17 4.68 2.63
N PHE A 821 -17.10 3.46 3.16
CA PHE A 821 -16.63 2.27 2.47
C PHE A 821 -17.77 1.26 2.29
N ARG A 822 -18.16 0.99 1.04
CA ARG A 822 -19.22 0.04 0.69
C ARG A 822 -18.70 -1.34 0.33
N PHE A 823 -19.62 -2.29 0.44
CA PHE A 823 -19.37 -3.68 0.74
C PHE A 823 -20.67 -4.46 0.39
N SER A 824 -20.59 -5.72 -0.02
CA SER A 824 -21.67 -6.48 -0.67
C SER A 824 -21.88 -7.87 -0.04
N PRO A 825 -23.09 -8.47 -0.12
CA PRO A 825 -23.34 -9.84 0.38
C PRO A 825 -22.34 -10.87 -0.14
N LEU A 826 -22.02 -11.84 0.71
CA LEU A 826 -21.12 -12.95 0.38
C LEU A 826 -21.84 -13.96 -0.53
N SER A 827 -21.08 -14.75 -1.29
CA SER A 827 -21.67 -15.81 -2.12
C SER A 827 -22.05 -17.03 -1.30
N ASP A 828 -23.01 -17.80 -1.83
CA ASP A 828 -23.50 -19.03 -1.22
C ASP A 828 -22.37 -20.05 -0.99
N GLU A 829 -21.42 -20.14 -1.92
CA GLU A 829 -20.25 -21.03 -1.81
C GLU A 829 -19.32 -20.62 -0.67
N ALA A 830 -19.04 -19.32 -0.51
CA ALA A 830 -18.19 -18.82 0.56
C ALA A 830 -18.80 -19.07 1.94
N VAL A 831 -20.13 -18.95 2.05
CA VAL A 831 -20.87 -19.34 3.28
C VAL A 831 -20.81 -20.86 3.49
N ALA A 832 -21.02 -21.66 2.44
CA ALA A 832 -21.01 -23.12 2.51
C ALA A 832 -19.63 -23.70 2.89
N GLU A 833 -18.56 -23.06 2.45
CA GLU A 833 -17.18 -23.42 2.75
C GLU A 833 -16.85 -23.16 4.23
N GLU A 834 -17.08 -21.93 4.71
CA GLU A 834 -16.82 -21.58 6.11
C GLU A 834 -17.73 -22.35 7.09
N MET A 835 -18.96 -22.71 6.72
CA MET A 835 -19.81 -23.58 7.56
C MET A 835 -19.24 -24.99 7.71
N ARG A 836 -18.69 -25.58 6.64
CA ARG A 836 -18.02 -26.89 6.72
C ARG A 836 -16.72 -26.80 7.50
N HIS A 837 -15.92 -25.77 7.28
CA HIS A 837 -14.67 -25.50 8.00
C HIS A 837 -14.90 -25.37 9.52
N ILE A 838 -15.88 -24.57 9.95
CA ILE A 838 -16.23 -24.41 11.37
C ILE A 838 -16.77 -25.72 11.96
N ALA A 839 -17.59 -26.47 11.21
CA ALA A 839 -18.11 -27.76 11.67
C ALA A 839 -17.00 -28.80 11.87
N ASP A 840 -16.06 -28.93 10.93
CA ASP A 840 -14.90 -29.82 11.04
C ASP A 840 -13.95 -29.42 12.19
N ALA A 841 -13.74 -28.11 12.39
CA ALA A 841 -12.86 -27.59 13.45
C ALA A 841 -13.41 -27.85 14.87
N GLU A 842 -14.72 -27.69 15.07
CA GLU A 842 -15.40 -27.93 16.36
C GLU A 842 -15.88 -29.38 16.54
N GLY A 843 -15.82 -30.21 15.48
CA GLY A 843 -16.22 -31.62 15.50
C GLY A 843 -17.75 -31.85 15.50
N ILE A 844 -18.50 -30.99 14.79
CA ILE A 844 -19.95 -31.05 14.64
C ILE A 844 -20.29 -31.97 13.45
N GLU A 845 -21.16 -32.97 13.63
CA GLU A 845 -21.63 -33.82 12.53
C GLU A 845 -22.69 -33.06 11.69
N LEU A 846 -22.21 -32.23 10.75
CA LEU A 846 -23.02 -31.45 9.82
C LEU A 846 -23.31 -32.27 8.55
N THR A 847 -24.58 -32.38 8.17
CA THR A 847 -25.01 -33.02 6.91
C THR A 847 -25.11 -32.00 5.78
N GLU A 848 -24.95 -32.42 4.52
CA GLU A 848 -25.03 -31.52 3.36
C GLU A 848 -26.39 -30.80 3.25
N GLY A 849 -27.51 -31.47 3.53
CA GLY A 849 -28.82 -30.79 3.59
C GLY A 849 -28.92 -29.79 4.76
N GLY A 850 -28.12 -29.98 5.82
CA GLY A 850 -27.86 -28.96 6.83
C GLY A 850 -27.05 -27.79 6.26
N VAL A 851 -25.99 -28.02 5.49
CA VAL A 851 -25.20 -26.95 4.83
C VAL A 851 -26.08 -26.13 3.88
N ASP A 852 -26.82 -26.79 3.00
CA ASP A 852 -27.69 -26.13 2.02
C ASP A 852 -28.77 -25.28 2.72
N ALA A 853 -29.38 -25.80 3.79
CA ALA A 853 -30.31 -25.05 4.63
C ALA A 853 -29.65 -23.88 5.39
N LEU A 854 -28.39 -24.01 5.81
CA LEU A 854 -27.63 -22.93 6.47
C LEU A 854 -27.32 -21.81 5.48
N VAL A 855 -26.90 -22.14 4.26
CA VAL A 855 -26.62 -21.19 3.17
C VAL A 855 -27.89 -20.46 2.75
N TYR A 856 -28.96 -21.20 2.46
CA TYR A 856 -30.26 -20.63 2.09
C TYR A 856 -30.85 -19.75 3.20
N ALA A 857 -30.69 -20.16 4.47
CA ALA A 857 -31.07 -19.33 5.60
C ALA A 857 -30.15 -18.11 5.77
N ALA A 858 -28.88 -18.17 5.35
CA ALA A 858 -27.89 -17.11 5.58
C ALA A 858 -28.01 -15.92 4.63
N ASP A 859 -28.37 -16.13 3.36
CA ASP A 859 -28.62 -15.03 2.40
C ASP A 859 -27.40 -14.09 2.23
N GLY A 860 -26.20 -14.66 2.16
CA GLY A 860 -24.93 -13.92 2.11
C GLY A 860 -24.50 -13.23 3.42
N ASP A 861 -25.22 -13.42 4.53
CA ASP A 861 -24.79 -13.02 5.89
C ASP A 861 -24.14 -14.21 6.64
N MET A 862 -22.81 -14.22 6.67
CA MET A 862 -22.01 -15.20 7.42
C MET A 862 -22.40 -15.27 8.91
N ARG A 863 -22.80 -14.16 9.54
CA ARG A 863 -23.22 -14.15 10.95
C ARG A 863 -24.49 -14.97 11.14
N LYS A 864 -25.42 -14.93 10.19
CA LYS A 864 -26.66 -15.70 10.20
C LYS A 864 -26.37 -17.20 10.01
N ALA A 865 -25.42 -17.54 9.14
CA ALA A 865 -24.94 -18.91 8.94
C ALA A 865 -24.35 -19.52 10.24
N ILE A 866 -23.34 -18.87 10.84
CA ILE A 866 -22.64 -19.38 12.04
C ILE A 866 -23.62 -19.57 13.22
N ASN A 867 -24.53 -18.62 13.44
CA ASN A 867 -25.51 -18.72 14.52
C ASN A 867 -26.50 -19.87 14.31
N ALA A 868 -26.93 -20.12 13.06
CA ALA A 868 -27.81 -21.24 12.75
C ALA A 868 -27.11 -22.61 12.93
N LEU A 869 -25.84 -22.71 12.52
CA LEU A 869 -25.02 -23.90 12.74
C LEU A 869 -24.83 -24.19 14.24
N GLN A 870 -24.54 -23.16 15.03
CA GLN A 870 -24.39 -23.26 16.48
C GLN A 870 -25.71 -23.61 17.20
N ALA A 871 -26.85 -23.05 16.75
CA ALA A 871 -28.15 -23.37 17.35
C ALA A 871 -28.56 -24.83 17.09
N ALA A 872 -28.32 -25.34 15.88
CA ALA A 872 -28.64 -26.70 15.52
C ALA A 872 -27.77 -27.73 16.28
N SER A 873 -26.45 -27.50 16.37
CA SER A 873 -25.51 -28.41 17.05
C SER A 873 -25.69 -28.48 18.58
N VAL A 874 -26.40 -27.52 19.18
CA VAL A 874 -26.82 -27.58 20.59
C VAL A 874 -28.10 -28.41 20.78
N THR A 875 -28.88 -28.64 19.72
CA THR A 875 -30.22 -29.27 19.79
C THR A 875 -30.19 -30.78 19.53
N GLY A 876 -29.17 -31.28 18.83
CA GLY A 876 -28.93 -32.70 18.59
C GLY A 876 -27.44 -33.01 18.31
N GLU A 877 -27.08 -34.29 18.25
CA GLU A 877 -25.69 -34.72 17.95
C GLU A 877 -25.32 -34.54 16.46
N VAL A 878 -26.31 -34.29 15.59
CA VAL A 878 -26.18 -34.13 14.13
C VAL A 878 -26.96 -32.88 13.71
N VAL A 879 -26.41 -32.10 12.76
CA VAL A 879 -27.08 -30.95 12.14
C VAL A 879 -27.61 -31.31 10.76
N ASP A 880 -28.92 -31.19 10.58
CA ASP A 880 -29.63 -31.44 9.34
C ASP A 880 -30.62 -30.34 8.96
N GLU A 881 -31.14 -30.43 7.74
CA GLU A 881 -32.12 -29.52 7.13
C GLU A 881 -33.34 -29.26 8.05
N GLU A 882 -33.85 -30.32 8.70
CA GLU A 882 -35.00 -30.24 9.60
C GLU A 882 -34.66 -29.48 10.89
N ALA A 883 -33.48 -29.72 11.47
CA ALA A 883 -32.99 -28.96 12.61
C ALA A 883 -32.76 -27.48 12.27
N VAL A 884 -32.16 -27.17 11.12
CA VAL A 884 -31.83 -25.79 10.71
C VAL A 884 -33.10 -24.97 10.46
N TYR A 885 -34.05 -25.43 9.65
CA TYR A 885 -35.28 -24.67 9.40
C TYR A 885 -36.17 -24.55 10.65
N ALA A 886 -36.22 -25.57 11.51
CA ALA A 886 -36.98 -25.51 12.76
C ALA A 886 -36.42 -24.50 13.79
N LEU A 887 -35.15 -24.09 13.66
CA LEU A 887 -34.49 -23.15 14.57
C LEU A 887 -34.33 -21.75 13.98
N THR A 888 -34.08 -21.62 12.67
CA THR A 888 -33.97 -20.32 12.01
C THR A 888 -35.30 -19.58 11.89
N SER A 889 -36.44 -20.26 12.14
CA SER A 889 -37.81 -19.75 11.93
C SER A 889 -38.09 -19.33 10.49
N THR A 890 -37.23 -19.70 9.56
CA THR A 890 -37.39 -19.48 8.12
C THR A 890 -38.43 -20.48 7.60
N ALA A 891 -39.46 -19.97 6.92
CA ALA A 891 -40.45 -20.82 6.29
C ALA A 891 -39.79 -21.74 5.25
N ARG A 892 -40.02 -23.06 5.31
CA ARG A 892 -39.48 -23.99 4.32
C ARG A 892 -40.01 -23.63 2.92
N PRO A 893 -39.17 -23.59 1.87
CA PRO A 893 -39.58 -23.16 0.54
C PRO A 893 -40.82 -23.91 0.04
N GLU A 894 -40.87 -25.22 0.24
CA GLU A 894 -41.96 -26.10 -0.20
C GLU A 894 -43.29 -25.75 0.48
N ALA A 895 -43.28 -25.32 1.74
CA ALA A 895 -44.48 -24.97 2.49
C ALA A 895 -45.03 -23.58 2.12
N VAL A 896 -44.16 -22.66 1.69
CA VAL A 896 -44.53 -21.36 1.14
C VAL A 896 -45.03 -21.52 -0.30
N HIS A 897 -44.37 -22.38 -1.08
CA HIS A 897 -44.75 -22.75 -2.44
C HIS A 897 -46.14 -23.43 -2.43
N GLU A 898 -46.35 -24.47 -1.62
CA GLU A 898 -47.64 -25.14 -1.43
C GLU A 898 -48.76 -24.13 -1.06
N MET A 899 -48.48 -23.17 -0.18
CA MET A 899 -49.46 -22.16 0.23
C MET A 899 -49.93 -21.27 -0.93
N VAL A 900 -49.03 -20.90 -1.85
CA VAL A 900 -49.37 -20.06 -3.01
C VAL A 900 -49.89 -20.88 -4.18
N GLU A 901 -49.41 -22.09 -4.42
CA GLU A 901 -50.05 -23.05 -5.33
C GLU A 901 -51.52 -23.27 -4.94
N GLN A 902 -51.82 -23.55 -3.67
CA GLN A 902 -53.18 -23.70 -3.17
C GLN A 902 -54.06 -22.46 -3.39
N ALA A 903 -53.46 -21.26 -3.44
CA ALA A 903 -54.17 -20.02 -3.73
C ALA A 903 -54.40 -19.85 -5.24
N LEU A 904 -53.40 -20.14 -6.07
CA LEU A 904 -53.48 -20.09 -7.54
C LEU A 904 -54.46 -21.14 -8.10
N ASP A 905 -54.55 -22.32 -7.48
CA ASP A 905 -55.57 -23.36 -7.74
C ASP A 905 -56.99 -22.95 -7.26
N GLY A 906 -57.14 -21.76 -6.67
CA GLY A 906 -58.42 -21.21 -6.22
C GLY A 906 -58.91 -21.71 -4.86
N ASP A 907 -58.22 -22.66 -4.20
CA ASP A 907 -58.57 -23.07 -2.83
C ASP A 907 -57.94 -22.14 -1.78
N PHE A 908 -58.48 -20.92 -1.74
CA PHE A 908 -58.24 -19.96 -0.65
C PHE A 908 -58.49 -20.57 0.74
N THR A 909 -59.30 -21.62 0.90
CA THR A 909 -59.53 -22.22 2.23
C THR A 909 -58.35 -23.09 2.65
N ALA A 910 -57.75 -23.84 1.72
CA ALA A 910 -56.51 -24.57 1.92
C ALA A 910 -55.34 -23.60 2.14
N ALA A 911 -55.11 -22.67 1.20
CA ALA A 911 -54.03 -21.68 1.27
C ALA A 911 -54.08 -20.87 2.58
N ARG A 912 -55.27 -20.43 3.01
CA ARG A 912 -55.47 -19.73 4.27
C ARG A 912 -55.26 -20.63 5.49
N SER A 913 -55.50 -21.93 5.40
CA SER A 913 -55.21 -22.89 6.47
C SER A 913 -53.71 -23.15 6.58
N THR A 914 -52.99 -23.19 5.46
CA THR A 914 -51.53 -23.28 5.40
C THR A 914 -50.89 -22.01 5.97
N LEU A 915 -51.41 -20.82 5.62
CA LEU A 915 -51.05 -19.56 6.27
C LEU A 915 -51.37 -19.57 7.77
N ASP A 916 -52.50 -20.13 8.20
CA ASP A 916 -52.85 -20.25 9.63
C ASP A 916 -51.83 -21.11 10.39
N ARG A 917 -51.39 -22.21 9.80
CA ARG A 917 -50.31 -23.09 10.31
C ARG A 917 -48.99 -22.32 10.42
N LEU A 918 -48.52 -21.72 9.32
CA LEU A 918 -47.25 -20.97 9.28
C LEU A 918 -47.23 -19.86 10.35
N LEU A 919 -48.28 -19.03 10.43
CA LEU A 919 -48.35 -17.89 11.35
C LEU A 919 -48.69 -18.25 12.81
N THR A 920 -49.37 -19.38 13.08
CA THR A 920 -49.97 -19.66 14.41
C THR A 920 -49.44 -20.94 15.07
N GLU A 921 -49.09 -21.97 14.30
CA GLU A 921 -48.57 -23.24 14.81
C GLU A 921 -47.03 -23.29 14.73
N GLU A 922 -46.46 -22.80 13.64
CA GLU A 922 -45.01 -22.68 13.42
C GLU A 922 -44.44 -21.31 13.85
N GLY A 923 -45.29 -20.27 13.93
CA GLY A 923 -44.96 -18.97 14.54
C GLY A 923 -44.14 -18.02 13.68
N ILE A 924 -44.07 -18.29 12.37
CA ILE A 924 -43.36 -17.50 11.35
C ILE A 924 -44.03 -16.11 11.21
N ALA A 925 -43.27 -15.03 10.99
CA ALA A 925 -43.87 -13.70 10.82
C ALA A 925 -44.42 -13.48 9.41
N GLY A 926 -45.37 -12.56 9.27
CA GLY A 926 -45.96 -12.25 7.96
C GLY A 926 -44.99 -11.60 6.96
N GLY A 927 -43.87 -11.05 7.45
CA GLY A 927 -42.77 -10.56 6.63
C GLY A 927 -41.94 -11.69 6.02
N ASP A 928 -41.53 -12.67 6.82
CA ASP A 928 -40.69 -13.80 6.36
C ASP A 928 -41.38 -14.58 5.21
N VAL A 929 -42.69 -14.76 5.31
CA VAL A 929 -43.52 -15.39 4.26
C VAL A 929 -43.52 -14.58 2.96
N ILE A 930 -43.43 -13.25 3.03
CA ILE A 930 -43.33 -12.36 1.86
C ILE A 930 -41.91 -12.37 1.28
N ASP A 931 -40.88 -12.33 2.11
CA ASP A 931 -39.49 -12.36 1.65
C ASP A 931 -39.18 -13.67 0.93
N GLN A 932 -39.71 -14.80 1.43
CA GLN A 932 -39.63 -16.10 0.75
C GLN A 932 -40.43 -16.13 -0.56
N LEU A 933 -41.64 -15.55 -0.59
CA LEU A 933 -42.39 -15.44 -1.84
C LEU A 933 -41.72 -14.53 -2.87
N HIS A 934 -41.07 -13.44 -2.46
CA HIS A 934 -40.34 -12.55 -3.34
C HIS A 934 -39.13 -13.23 -4.00
N ARG A 935 -38.42 -14.08 -3.25
CA ARG A 935 -37.35 -14.96 -3.78
C ARG A 935 -37.93 -15.98 -4.77
N GLY A 936 -38.95 -16.73 -4.33
CA GLY A 936 -39.52 -17.86 -5.03
C GLY A 936 -40.45 -17.55 -6.21
N VAL A 937 -40.75 -16.28 -6.54
CA VAL A 937 -41.67 -15.94 -7.66
C VAL A 937 -41.31 -16.67 -8.96
N TRP A 938 -40.01 -16.76 -9.26
CA TRP A 938 -39.50 -17.33 -10.51
C TRP A 938 -39.34 -18.86 -10.47
N GLU A 939 -39.69 -19.50 -9.35
CA GLU A 939 -39.65 -20.95 -9.14
C GLU A 939 -41.01 -21.61 -9.39
N PHE A 940 -42.11 -20.84 -9.33
CA PHE A 940 -43.45 -21.31 -9.74
C PHE A 940 -43.53 -21.46 -11.26
N ASP A 941 -44.22 -22.48 -11.77
CA ASP A 941 -44.47 -22.71 -13.22
C ASP A 941 -45.56 -21.76 -13.77
N LEU A 942 -45.33 -20.45 -13.58
CA LEU A 942 -46.18 -19.34 -14.02
C LEU A 942 -45.69 -18.75 -15.36
N ASP A 943 -46.59 -18.12 -16.11
CA ASP A 943 -46.17 -17.27 -17.24
C ASP A 943 -45.68 -15.90 -16.75
N ASP A 944 -44.90 -15.21 -17.61
CA ASP A 944 -44.30 -13.90 -17.29
C ASP A 944 -45.34 -12.86 -16.84
N GLU A 945 -46.59 -12.92 -17.33
CA GLU A 945 -47.64 -11.96 -16.95
C GLU A 945 -48.20 -12.27 -15.56
N ALA A 946 -48.38 -13.56 -15.23
CA ALA A 946 -48.75 -14.01 -13.89
C ALA A 946 -47.64 -13.75 -12.86
N ALA A 947 -46.37 -14.00 -13.20
CA ALA A 947 -45.22 -13.72 -12.33
C ALA A 947 -45.06 -12.22 -12.00
N VAL A 948 -45.20 -11.34 -13.01
CA VAL A 948 -45.17 -9.89 -12.79
C VAL A 948 -46.36 -9.39 -11.97
N ARG A 949 -47.56 -9.98 -12.13
CA ARG A 949 -48.71 -9.69 -11.27
C ARG A 949 -48.50 -10.16 -9.83
N LEU A 950 -47.88 -11.33 -9.64
CA LEU A 950 -47.54 -11.85 -8.32
C LEU A 950 -46.56 -10.90 -7.61
N LEU A 951 -45.54 -10.37 -8.30
CA LEU A 951 -44.64 -9.34 -7.76
C LEU A 951 -45.35 -8.03 -7.38
N ASP A 952 -46.27 -7.51 -8.21
CA ASP A 952 -47.07 -6.31 -7.88
C ASP A 952 -47.97 -6.54 -6.65
N ARG A 953 -48.55 -7.75 -6.52
CA ARG A 953 -49.33 -8.16 -5.34
C ARG A 953 -48.47 -8.32 -4.09
N ILE A 954 -47.28 -8.93 -4.20
CA ILE A 954 -46.33 -9.06 -3.09
C ILE A 954 -45.89 -7.67 -2.61
N GLY A 955 -45.41 -6.81 -3.51
CA GLY A 955 -44.96 -5.45 -3.17
C GLY A 955 -46.07 -4.56 -2.60
N GLU A 956 -47.31 -4.64 -3.11
CA GLU A 956 -48.44 -3.93 -2.49
C GLU A 956 -48.76 -4.49 -1.08
N THR A 957 -48.65 -5.80 -0.88
CA THR A 957 -48.92 -6.46 0.41
C THR A 957 -47.85 -6.11 1.44
N GLU A 958 -46.57 -6.24 1.07
CA GLU A 958 -45.40 -5.83 1.85
C GLU A 958 -45.51 -4.36 2.26
N TYR A 959 -45.77 -3.46 1.31
CA TYR A 959 -45.94 -2.03 1.59
C TYR A 959 -47.05 -1.77 2.61
N ARG A 960 -48.19 -2.46 2.50
CA ARG A 960 -49.31 -2.30 3.45
C ARG A 960 -48.97 -2.86 4.84
N ILE A 961 -48.27 -3.99 4.93
CA ILE A 961 -47.79 -4.57 6.19
C ILE A 961 -46.79 -3.63 6.87
N THR A 962 -45.79 -3.15 6.14
CA THR A 962 -44.77 -2.18 6.60
C THR A 962 -45.38 -0.84 7.02
N ARG A 963 -46.62 -0.53 6.60
CA ARG A 963 -47.41 0.63 7.07
C ARG A 963 -48.26 0.34 8.33
N GLY A 964 -48.14 -0.83 8.94
CA GLY A 964 -48.86 -1.22 10.16
C GLY A 964 -50.28 -1.74 9.92
N ALA A 965 -50.58 -2.24 8.72
CA ALA A 965 -51.77 -3.08 8.53
C ALA A 965 -51.57 -4.45 9.20
N SER A 966 -52.66 -5.17 9.48
CA SER A 966 -52.54 -6.52 10.03
C SER A 966 -51.97 -7.48 8.98
N GLU A 967 -50.78 -8.02 9.24
CA GLU A 967 -50.07 -9.04 8.45
C GLU A 967 -51.02 -10.11 7.92
N ARG A 968 -51.67 -10.84 8.84
CA ARG A 968 -52.67 -11.85 8.51
C ARG A 968 -53.72 -11.32 7.53
N VAL A 969 -54.31 -10.14 7.76
CA VAL A 969 -55.35 -9.61 6.85
C VAL A 969 -54.79 -9.19 5.49
N GLN A 970 -53.52 -8.78 5.40
CA GLN A 970 -52.91 -8.46 4.11
C GLN A 970 -52.53 -9.74 3.35
N LEU A 971 -51.96 -10.74 4.01
CA LEU A 971 -51.65 -12.05 3.43
C LEU A 971 -52.93 -12.82 3.05
N GLU A 972 -53.95 -12.82 3.90
CA GLU A 972 -55.28 -13.35 3.56
C GLU A 972 -55.89 -12.58 2.38
N ALA A 973 -55.65 -11.27 2.22
CA ALA A 973 -56.10 -10.52 1.05
C ALA A 973 -55.27 -10.79 -0.22
N MET A 974 -53.96 -11.05 -0.08
CA MET A 974 -53.05 -11.42 -1.17
C MET A 974 -53.44 -12.78 -1.73
N LEU A 975 -53.50 -13.82 -0.87
CA LEU A 975 -53.94 -15.16 -1.26
C LEU A 975 -55.38 -15.16 -1.79
N ALA A 976 -56.28 -14.34 -1.23
CA ALA A 976 -57.62 -14.18 -1.79
C ALA A 976 -57.63 -13.47 -3.14
N SER A 977 -56.66 -12.60 -3.46
CA SER A 977 -56.57 -11.99 -4.79
C SER A 977 -56.07 -12.97 -5.84
N LEU A 978 -55.08 -13.81 -5.48
CA LEU A 978 -54.61 -14.90 -6.34
C LEU A 978 -55.72 -15.93 -6.59
N ALA A 979 -56.49 -16.29 -5.55
CA ALA A 979 -57.62 -17.22 -5.63
C ALA A 979 -58.93 -16.65 -6.22
N LEU A 980 -58.91 -15.44 -6.79
CA LEU A 980 -60.07 -14.78 -7.41
C LEU A 980 -59.81 -14.34 -8.87
N GLU A 981 -58.61 -14.56 -9.41
CA GLU A 981 -58.25 -14.26 -10.79
C GLU A 981 -58.13 -15.58 -11.60
N ASP A 982 -59.15 -15.88 -12.43
CA ASP A 982 -59.22 -16.99 -13.42
C ASP A 982 -58.24 -16.80 -14.60
#